data_AF-V8AQ99-F1
#
_entry.id   AF-V8AQ99-F1
#
_cell.length_a   1.000
_cell.length_b   1.000
_cell.length_c   1.000
_cell.angle_alpha   90.00
_cell.angle_beta   90.00
_cell.angle_gamma   90.00
#
_symmetry.space_group_name_H-M   'P 1'
#
loop_
_entity.id
_entity.type
_entity.pdbx_description
1 polymer ?
#
loop_
_entity_poly.entity_id
_entity_poly.type
_entity_poly.pdbx_seq_one_letter_code
_entity_poly.pdbx_strand_id
1 'polypeptide(L)'
;MTRYAVVDLEATDAHSSQNKIIQIGIALVEGGEVVDTYTTDVNPHESLLPRIASLTGLSDRRLSKAPDFSEVAEEVRQKLEGTIFVAHNARFDYSLLMKSLFPLGLDLELPRVDTVELARVVFPTFEKYGMEALSERLDLRHDQPHAALSDALATAELLLKMQDKIRELPRAVLEEIIRHSDSLLYETKEFLKEQLPYTSLKVEQLYVVHNIATRREKVKENRQPLANSFAKNISRLGLKVRKNQEKIAEKIKEELTQSRPSFIEAPTGIGKTYAYLIPLLAEGREIVVSTPTKVLQNQMIHGVAPILKEKFGVNFSKLLGTKNYISLEKFSRLLLVNTEGKNFEIFKMKILVWLTETLTGELDELSKVMTNEEYFAQIAHDGYVNNKQLHYEQDFWLKAQRRAEISQVKVVNHAYLIERLADYPETFLQERVLVVDEAQQLFTTLERTNQKSVKISEQLETVDTENSHLNKRLVESLTFQLKNKKLDSEKIALDARELGLKELAEIFEHPEQNFIWRDGDMVHASSTDFYNFEKLVPSGTKIYMLGATLSLTEDKPIFPELLGFKDYRFFKFESHPADNQEIFILSDGPHIKNTGVMAYAHYVADKVSEVAELGYQVVVLFTAKVSLTFVAEQLSAEGWDVLAQDINGTAAQIKKKFDKGEGQILLGLASFWEGVDFEKQDHLVLMIPRLPFATPEDVLTKKYAKRFNNPFYDFNVPMATLKLQQALGRVNRRHNQYSKVVILDNRLAGKSYAKRMRKNLAQTAPLKTLESREVVEKILEFLM
;
A
#
# COMPACT_ATOMS: atom_id res chain seq x y z
N MET A 1 -37.80 5.98 25.06
CA MET A 1 -36.43 5.84 24.52
C MET A 1 -36.46 6.40 23.10
N THR A 2 -35.32 6.79 22.53
CA THR A 2 -35.30 7.24 21.14
C THR A 2 -35.58 6.06 20.22
N ARG A 3 -36.46 6.26 19.24
CA ARG A 3 -36.82 5.25 18.24
C ARG A 3 -36.24 5.65 16.89
N TYR A 4 -35.48 4.77 16.28
CA TYR A 4 -34.91 4.96 14.95
C TYR A 4 -35.69 4.12 13.93
N ALA A 5 -35.97 4.70 12.77
CA ALA A 5 -36.44 3.97 11.60
C ALA A 5 -35.29 3.89 10.60
N VAL A 6 -34.70 2.69 10.49
CA VAL A 6 -33.65 2.42 9.51
C VAL A 6 -34.31 2.03 8.21
N VAL A 7 -34.10 2.82 7.17
CA VAL A 7 -34.80 2.71 5.89
C VAL A 7 -33.81 2.50 4.77
N ASP A 8 -34.16 1.60 3.86
CA ASP A 8 -33.47 1.39 2.59
C ASP A 8 -34.53 1.21 1.49
N LEU A 9 -34.27 1.83 0.33
CA LEU A 9 -35.19 1.85 -0.81
C LEU A 9 -34.49 1.39 -2.08
N GLU A 10 -35.11 0.43 -2.76
CA GLU A 10 -34.75 0.12 -4.14
C GLU A 10 -35.55 1.00 -5.12
N ALA A 11 -34.91 1.41 -6.21
CA ALA A 11 -35.49 2.32 -7.19
C ALA A 11 -35.30 1.84 -8.64
N THR A 12 -36.13 2.36 -9.55
CA THR A 12 -36.00 2.08 -11.00
C THR A 12 -34.69 2.60 -11.59
N ASP A 13 -34.09 3.62 -10.97
CA ASP A 13 -32.77 4.18 -11.30
C ASP A 13 -32.19 4.91 -10.06
N ALA A 14 -30.89 4.72 -9.79
CA ALA A 14 -30.18 5.37 -8.68
C ALA A 14 -29.69 6.80 -8.99
N HIS A 15 -29.72 7.24 -10.25
CA HIS A 15 -29.14 8.51 -10.69
C HIS A 15 -30.13 9.43 -11.40
N SER A 16 -31.31 8.93 -11.77
CA SER A 16 -32.36 9.73 -12.39
C SER A 16 -33.19 10.50 -11.36
N SER A 17 -33.47 11.77 -11.63
CA SER A 17 -34.43 12.56 -10.85
C SER A 17 -35.88 12.11 -11.02
N GLN A 18 -36.18 11.26 -12.02
CA GLN A 18 -37.50 10.69 -12.29
C GLN A 18 -37.69 9.27 -11.74
N ASN A 19 -36.73 8.77 -10.97
CA ASN A 19 -36.80 7.44 -10.36
C ASN A 19 -38.06 7.25 -9.48
N LYS A 20 -38.50 5.98 -9.41
CA LYS A 20 -39.64 5.51 -8.62
C LYS A 20 -39.19 4.41 -7.67
N ILE A 21 -39.83 4.33 -6.51
CA ILE A 21 -39.61 3.26 -5.53
C ILE A 21 -40.15 1.94 -6.09
N ILE A 22 -39.35 0.88 -5.98
CA ILE A 22 -39.74 -0.49 -6.38
C ILE A 22 -39.77 -1.46 -5.20
N GLN A 23 -39.06 -1.14 -4.12
CA GLN A 23 -39.13 -1.87 -2.86
C GLN A 23 -38.80 -0.96 -1.69
N ILE A 24 -39.44 -1.22 -0.55
CA ILE A 24 -39.24 -0.52 0.71
C ILE A 24 -38.80 -1.53 1.76
N GLY A 25 -37.74 -1.21 2.50
CA GLY A 25 -37.31 -1.93 3.70
C GLY A 25 -37.23 -0.97 4.88
N ILE A 26 -37.86 -1.30 6.01
CA ILE A 26 -37.80 -0.52 7.24
C ILE A 26 -37.52 -1.47 8.40
N ALA A 27 -36.52 -1.15 9.21
CA ALA A 27 -36.25 -1.78 10.50
C ALA A 27 -36.39 -0.73 11.61
N LEU A 28 -37.29 -0.97 12.57
CA LEU A 28 -37.49 -0.09 13.71
C LEU A 28 -36.58 -0.53 14.86
N VAL A 29 -35.74 0.37 15.33
CA VAL A 29 -34.77 0.12 16.41
C VAL A 29 -35.15 0.95 17.64
N GLU A 30 -35.32 0.28 18.77
CA GLU A 30 -35.58 0.91 20.06
C GLU A 30 -34.87 0.13 21.17
N GLY A 31 -34.28 0.82 22.15
CA GLY A 31 -33.62 0.16 23.29
C GLY A 31 -32.37 -0.66 22.93
N GLY A 32 -31.80 -0.47 21.73
CA GLY A 32 -30.63 -1.23 21.27
C GLY A 32 -30.97 -2.52 20.52
N GLU A 33 -32.24 -2.77 20.22
CA GLU A 33 -32.70 -3.96 19.49
C GLU A 33 -33.64 -3.58 18.34
N VAL A 34 -33.73 -4.43 17.32
CA VAL A 34 -34.73 -4.31 16.26
C VAL A 34 -36.07 -4.82 16.81
N VAL A 35 -37.04 -3.92 16.95
CA VAL A 35 -38.34 -4.22 17.60
C VAL A 35 -39.46 -4.52 16.61
N ASP A 36 -39.33 -4.07 15.36
CA ASP A 36 -40.29 -4.33 14.28
C ASP A 36 -39.60 -4.18 12.92
N THR A 37 -40.16 -4.82 11.89
CA THR A 37 -39.67 -4.75 10.51
C THR A 37 -40.84 -4.61 9.54
N TYR A 38 -40.64 -3.89 8.45
CA TYR A 38 -41.62 -3.75 7.38
C TYR A 38 -40.93 -3.85 6.02
N THR A 39 -41.59 -4.55 5.09
CA THR A 39 -41.16 -4.58 3.69
C THR A 39 -42.33 -4.70 2.75
N THR A 40 -42.25 -4.01 1.62
CA THR A 40 -43.21 -4.15 0.53
C THR A 40 -42.52 -3.91 -0.79
N ASP A 41 -42.94 -4.63 -1.82
CA ASP A 41 -42.66 -4.25 -3.20
C ASP A 41 -43.64 -3.14 -3.62
N VAL A 42 -43.25 -2.34 -4.62
CA VAL A 42 -44.08 -1.26 -5.16
C VAL A 42 -44.08 -1.35 -6.68
N ASN A 43 -45.24 -1.21 -7.30
CA ASN A 43 -45.36 -1.21 -8.76
C ASN A 43 -44.91 0.14 -9.33
N PRO A 44 -43.84 0.22 -10.15
CA PRO A 44 -43.40 1.48 -10.72
C PRO A 44 -44.16 1.85 -12.01
N HIS A 45 -45.03 0.96 -12.51
CA HIS A 45 -45.71 1.06 -13.81
C HIS A 45 -44.78 1.27 -15.01
N GLU A 46 -43.55 0.77 -14.93
CA GLU A 46 -42.56 0.77 -16.00
C GLU A 46 -41.67 -0.47 -15.89
N SER A 47 -41.06 -0.87 -17.00
CA SER A 47 -40.13 -2.00 -17.02
C SER A 47 -38.82 -1.66 -16.32
N LEU A 48 -38.30 -2.59 -15.53
CA LEU A 48 -36.99 -2.45 -14.91
C LEU A 48 -35.87 -2.49 -15.96
N LEU A 49 -34.83 -1.67 -15.73
CA LEU A 49 -33.58 -1.82 -16.45
C LEU A 49 -32.95 -3.18 -16.12
N PRO A 50 -32.37 -3.90 -17.10
CA PRO A 50 -31.80 -5.24 -16.87
C PRO A 50 -30.78 -5.30 -15.71
N ARG A 51 -30.01 -4.22 -15.54
CA ARG A 51 -29.04 -4.10 -14.44
C ARG A 51 -29.71 -4.06 -13.06
N ILE A 52 -30.83 -3.34 -12.91
CA ILE A 52 -31.55 -3.22 -11.63
C ILE A 52 -32.22 -4.55 -11.27
N ALA A 53 -32.83 -5.22 -12.25
CA ALA A 53 -33.40 -6.55 -12.06
C ALA A 53 -32.34 -7.58 -11.63
N SER A 54 -31.13 -7.52 -12.21
CA SER A 54 -30.02 -8.40 -11.83
C SER A 54 -29.44 -8.08 -10.45
N LEU A 55 -29.43 -6.82 -10.03
CA LEU A 55 -28.92 -6.42 -8.72
C LEU A 55 -29.90 -6.83 -7.61
N THR A 56 -31.17 -6.46 -7.76
CA THR A 56 -32.19 -6.60 -6.70
C THR A 56 -32.89 -7.96 -6.67
N GLY A 57 -32.75 -8.75 -7.75
CA GLY A 57 -33.51 -9.99 -7.94
C GLY A 57 -35.02 -9.76 -8.20
N LEU A 58 -35.47 -8.51 -8.40
CA LEU A 58 -36.84 -8.17 -8.75
C LEU A 58 -37.10 -8.39 -10.24
N SER A 59 -38.35 -8.73 -10.59
CA SER A 59 -38.78 -8.92 -11.98
C SER A 59 -40.04 -8.13 -12.28
N ASP A 60 -40.21 -7.69 -13.54
CA ASP A 60 -41.43 -7.00 -13.99
C ASP A 60 -42.70 -7.80 -13.67
N ARG A 61 -42.61 -9.14 -13.72
CA ARG A 61 -43.72 -10.04 -13.38
C ARG A 61 -44.10 -9.99 -11.89
N ARG A 62 -43.12 -9.76 -11.01
CA ARG A 62 -43.34 -9.61 -9.56
C ARG A 62 -43.89 -8.22 -9.26
N LEU A 63 -43.26 -7.18 -9.80
CA LEU A 63 -43.66 -5.78 -9.56
C LEU A 63 -45.02 -5.42 -10.16
N SER A 64 -45.42 -6.02 -11.30
CA SER A 64 -46.76 -5.81 -11.87
C SER A 64 -47.91 -6.30 -10.99
N LYS A 65 -47.63 -7.12 -9.97
CA LYS A 65 -48.59 -7.57 -8.95
C LYS A 65 -48.44 -6.86 -7.61
N ALA A 66 -47.43 -6.03 -7.46
CA ALA A 66 -47.21 -5.25 -6.25
C ALA A 66 -48.25 -4.11 -6.18
N PRO A 67 -48.58 -3.61 -4.97
CA PRO A 67 -49.44 -2.46 -4.81
C PRO A 67 -48.83 -1.19 -5.41
N ASP A 68 -49.68 -0.22 -5.73
CA ASP A 68 -49.24 1.12 -6.07
C ASP A 68 -48.71 1.82 -4.80
N PHE A 69 -47.77 2.75 -4.95
CA PHE A 69 -47.21 3.46 -3.79
C PHE A 69 -48.31 4.14 -2.95
N SER A 70 -49.36 4.67 -3.59
CA SER A 70 -50.50 5.30 -2.90
C SER A 70 -51.28 4.37 -1.98
N GLU A 71 -51.23 3.06 -2.20
CA GLU A 71 -51.92 2.07 -1.36
C GLU A 71 -51.14 1.77 -0.06
N VAL A 72 -49.81 1.90 -0.09
CA VAL A 72 -48.93 1.62 1.06
C VAL A 72 -48.42 2.88 1.77
N ALA A 73 -48.57 4.05 1.15
CA ALA A 73 -47.97 5.30 1.62
C ALA A 73 -48.38 5.69 3.05
N GLU A 74 -49.64 5.52 3.43
CA GLU A 74 -50.13 5.88 4.77
C GLU A 74 -49.57 4.94 5.85
N GLU A 75 -49.42 3.65 5.56
CA GLU A 75 -48.80 2.69 6.49
C GLU A 75 -47.31 3.02 6.69
N VAL A 76 -46.60 3.33 5.60
CA VAL A 76 -45.20 3.76 5.65
C VAL A 76 -45.08 5.05 6.48
N ARG A 77 -45.95 6.04 6.25
CA ARG A 77 -45.99 7.30 7.00
C ARG A 77 -46.15 7.04 8.51
N GLN A 78 -47.12 6.22 8.89
CA GLN A 78 -47.40 5.89 10.29
C GLN A 78 -46.23 5.17 10.99
N LYS A 79 -45.51 4.31 10.27
CA LYS A 79 -44.31 3.64 10.80
C LYS A 79 -43.14 4.58 11.05
N LEU A 80 -43.04 5.67 10.29
CA LEU A 80 -41.96 6.65 10.40
C LEU A 80 -42.27 7.81 11.36
N GLU A 81 -43.55 8.09 11.60
CA GLU A 81 -43.98 9.19 12.46
C GLU A 81 -43.37 9.09 13.88
N GLY A 82 -42.74 10.17 14.35
CA GLY A 82 -42.09 10.23 15.67
C GLY A 82 -40.75 9.48 15.78
N THR A 83 -40.19 9.00 14.67
CA THR A 83 -38.87 8.33 14.64
C THR A 83 -37.76 9.23 14.11
N ILE A 84 -36.51 8.85 14.35
CA ILE A 84 -35.35 9.40 13.63
C ILE A 84 -35.08 8.52 12.41
N PHE A 85 -35.08 9.12 11.22
CA PHE A 85 -34.80 8.44 9.96
C PHE A 85 -33.30 8.13 9.84
N VAL A 86 -32.95 6.87 9.60
CA VAL A 86 -31.57 6.43 9.45
C VAL A 86 -31.42 5.69 8.14
N ALA A 87 -30.38 5.97 7.37
CA ALA A 87 -30.09 5.24 6.14
C ALA A 87 -28.58 5.27 5.81
N HIS A 88 -28.17 4.37 4.92
CA HIS A 88 -26.80 4.28 4.44
C HIS A 88 -26.62 5.07 3.14
N ASN A 89 -26.60 6.41 3.29
CA ASN A 89 -26.79 7.47 2.26
C ASN A 89 -28.19 8.11 2.36
N ALA A 90 -28.49 8.69 3.52
CA ALA A 90 -29.82 9.20 3.85
C ALA A 90 -30.32 10.28 2.88
N ARG A 91 -29.42 10.95 2.15
CA ARG A 91 -29.82 11.89 1.09
C ARG A 91 -30.68 11.22 0.02
N PHE A 92 -30.32 10.01 -0.42
CA PHE A 92 -31.04 9.33 -1.49
C PHE A 92 -32.40 8.84 -1.00
N ASP A 93 -32.42 7.96 0.00
CA ASP A 93 -33.64 7.31 0.49
C ASP A 93 -34.67 8.32 1.00
N TYR A 94 -34.21 9.29 1.79
CA TYR A 94 -35.12 10.31 2.33
C TYR A 94 -35.71 11.18 1.21
N SER A 95 -34.89 11.65 0.26
CA SER A 95 -35.39 12.48 -0.84
C SER A 95 -36.36 11.71 -1.75
N LEU A 96 -36.08 10.44 -2.04
CA LEU A 96 -36.95 9.61 -2.85
C LEU A 96 -38.29 9.35 -2.14
N LEU A 97 -38.25 9.00 -0.85
CA LEU A 97 -39.47 8.75 -0.08
C LEU A 97 -40.33 10.02 0.04
N MET A 98 -39.74 11.15 0.41
CA MET A 98 -40.48 12.41 0.54
C MET A 98 -41.06 12.87 -0.79
N LYS A 99 -40.32 12.71 -1.89
CA LYS A 99 -40.82 12.99 -3.24
C LYS A 99 -42.04 12.12 -3.59
N SER A 100 -42.08 10.87 -3.14
CA SER A 100 -43.21 9.97 -3.38
C SER A 100 -44.42 10.26 -2.47
N LEU A 101 -44.20 10.73 -1.24
CA LEU A 101 -45.27 11.10 -0.29
C LEU A 101 -45.92 12.45 -0.62
N PHE A 102 -45.15 13.40 -1.18
CA PHE A 102 -45.61 14.77 -1.42
C PHE A 102 -46.87 14.90 -2.30
N PRO A 103 -46.99 14.21 -3.45
CA PRO A 103 -48.20 14.26 -4.27
C PRO A 103 -49.46 13.72 -3.58
N LEU A 104 -49.30 12.94 -2.50
CA LEU A 104 -50.38 12.33 -1.74
C LEU A 104 -50.80 13.19 -0.53
N GLY A 105 -50.10 14.30 -0.26
CA GLY A 105 -50.33 15.13 0.93
C GLY A 105 -49.95 14.45 2.25
N LEU A 106 -48.99 13.51 2.19
CA LEU A 106 -48.54 12.69 3.32
C LEU A 106 -47.13 13.08 3.81
N ASP A 107 -46.81 14.37 3.69
CA ASP A 107 -45.49 14.92 3.99
C ASP A 107 -45.06 14.65 5.44
N LEU A 108 -43.77 14.35 5.62
CA LEU A 108 -43.14 14.20 6.93
C LEU A 108 -41.84 15.00 7.01
N GLU A 109 -41.61 15.64 8.15
CA GLU A 109 -40.29 16.16 8.51
C GLU A 109 -39.72 15.32 9.64
N LEU A 110 -38.66 14.57 9.35
CA LEU A 110 -37.99 13.70 10.32
C LEU A 110 -36.55 14.17 10.52
N PRO A 111 -36.04 14.13 11.77
CA PRO A 111 -34.60 14.14 12.00
C PRO A 111 -33.95 12.97 11.27
N ARG A 112 -32.75 13.18 10.75
CA ARG A 112 -32.03 12.21 9.93
C ARG A 112 -30.63 11.94 10.47
N VAL A 113 -30.17 10.70 10.30
CA VAL A 113 -28.78 10.31 10.53
C VAL A 113 -28.27 9.56 9.30
N ASP A 114 -27.12 9.99 8.79
CA ASP A 114 -26.43 9.31 7.70
C ASP A 114 -25.32 8.41 8.27
N THR A 115 -25.47 7.10 8.08
CA THR A 115 -24.51 6.14 8.65
C THR A 115 -23.17 6.11 7.91
N VAL A 116 -23.06 6.64 6.68
CA VAL A 116 -21.81 6.62 5.90
C VAL A 116 -20.78 7.55 6.52
N GLU A 117 -21.18 8.78 6.87
CA GLU A 117 -20.25 9.75 7.48
C GLU A 117 -19.90 9.38 8.91
N LEU A 118 -20.89 8.88 9.65
CA LEU A 118 -20.69 8.38 11.00
C LEU A 118 -19.72 7.18 10.99
N ALA A 119 -19.91 6.22 10.09
CA ALA A 119 -19.01 5.06 9.95
C ALA A 119 -17.59 5.50 9.60
N ARG A 120 -17.42 6.55 8.77
CA ARG A 120 -16.09 7.13 8.49
C ARG A 120 -15.40 7.63 9.74
N VAL A 121 -16.12 8.29 10.64
CA VAL A 121 -15.55 8.77 11.91
C VAL A 121 -15.25 7.61 12.86
N VAL A 122 -16.22 6.71 13.01
CA VAL A 122 -16.23 5.65 14.03
C VAL A 122 -15.31 4.48 13.67
N PHE A 123 -15.06 4.21 12.39
CA PHE A 123 -14.16 3.15 11.91
C PHE A 123 -12.98 3.73 11.12
N PRO A 124 -12.07 4.48 11.76
CA PRO A 124 -11.11 5.36 11.09
C PRO A 124 -10.03 4.62 10.26
N THR A 125 -9.85 3.32 10.48
CA THR A 125 -8.89 2.46 9.75
C THR A 125 -9.50 1.81 8.51
N PHE A 126 -10.80 2.04 8.23
CA PHE A 126 -11.48 1.36 7.14
C PHE A 126 -11.22 1.98 5.77
N GLU A 127 -10.93 1.17 4.76
CA GLU A 127 -10.60 1.67 3.40
C GLU A 127 -11.84 1.92 2.53
N LYS A 128 -12.96 1.28 2.88
CA LYS A 128 -14.25 1.36 2.19
C LYS A 128 -15.37 1.41 3.22
N TYR A 129 -16.44 2.13 2.89
CA TYR A 129 -17.58 2.37 3.76
C TYR A 129 -18.92 2.16 3.05
N GLY A 130 -18.95 1.39 1.95
CA GLY A 130 -20.21 0.90 1.39
C GLY A 130 -20.68 -0.33 2.17
N MET A 131 -21.99 -0.59 2.16
CA MET A 131 -22.62 -1.61 3.00
C MET A 131 -21.95 -2.99 2.88
N GLU A 132 -21.73 -3.50 1.66
CA GLU A 132 -21.04 -4.78 1.44
C GLU A 132 -19.67 -4.88 2.16
N ALA A 133 -18.86 -3.82 2.08
CA ALA A 133 -17.53 -3.79 2.68
C ALA A 133 -17.57 -3.66 4.21
N LEU A 134 -18.60 -2.98 4.74
CA LEU A 134 -18.84 -2.87 6.17
C LEU A 134 -19.38 -4.18 6.74
N SER A 135 -20.29 -4.85 6.03
CA SER A 135 -20.81 -6.18 6.39
C SER A 135 -19.69 -7.21 6.49
N GLU A 136 -18.80 -7.27 5.48
CA GLU A 136 -17.62 -8.16 5.49
C GLU A 136 -16.69 -7.90 6.68
N ARG A 137 -16.46 -6.62 7.03
CA ARG A 137 -15.48 -6.26 8.08
C ARG A 137 -16.02 -6.30 9.50
N LEU A 138 -17.30 -6.04 9.67
CA LEU A 138 -17.95 -5.97 10.99
C LEU A 138 -18.76 -7.22 11.32
N ASP A 139 -18.79 -8.19 10.39
CA ASP A 139 -19.57 -9.43 10.50
C ASP A 139 -21.05 -9.09 10.74
N LEU A 140 -21.62 -8.31 9.81
CA LEU A 140 -23.04 -7.94 9.83
C LEU A 140 -23.87 -8.98 9.06
N ARG A 141 -25.08 -9.25 9.53
CA ARG A 141 -26.00 -10.12 8.79
C ARG A 141 -26.47 -9.40 7.51
N HIS A 142 -26.07 -9.93 6.36
CA HIS A 142 -26.33 -9.36 5.04
C HIS A 142 -26.58 -10.47 4.02
N ASP A 143 -27.62 -11.26 4.28
CA ASP A 143 -27.88 -12.54 3.58
C ASP A 143 -28.30 -12.35 2.12
N GLN A 144 -28.97 -11.23 1.79
CA GLN A 144 -29.42 -10.89 0.44
C GLN A 144 -29.09 -9.42 0.13
N PRO A 145 -27.87 -9.11 -0.33
CA PRO A 145 -27.52 -7.76 -0.75
C PRO A 145 -28.44 -7.26 -1.87
N HIS A 146 -28.81 -5.98 -1.83
CA HIS A 146 -29.74 -5.31 -2.77
C HIS A 146 -31.20 -5.79 -2.63
N ALA A 147 -31.55 -6.25 -1.43
CA ALA A 147 -32.93 -6.45 -1.00
C ALA A 147 -33.21 -5.48 0.14
N ALA A 148 -34.17 -4.58 -0.04
CA ALA A 148 -34.33 -3.39 0.79
C ALA A 148 -34.40 -3.71 2.30
N LEU A 149 -35.12 -4.77 2.69
CA LEU A 149 -35.18 -5.16 4.11
C LEU A 149 -33.85 -5.73 4.63
N SER A 150 -33.13 -6.50 3.81
CA SER A 150 -31.82 -7.04 4.20
C SER A 150 -30.81 -5.92 4.40
N ASP A 151 -30.83 -4.89 3.54
CA ASP A 151 -29.95 -3.72 3.64
C ASP A 151 -30.34 -2.81 4.81
N ALA A 152 -31.64 -2.62 5.08
CA ALA A 152 -32.13 -1.91 6.26
C ALA A 152 -31.72 -2.61 7.57
N LEU A 153 -31.80 -3.94 7.63
CA LEU A 153 -31.36 -4.72 8.79
C LEU A 153 -29.84 -4.65 8.98
N ALA A 154 -29.05 -4.78 7.91
CA ALA A 154 -27.60 -4.64 7.96
C ALA A 154 -27.19 -3.22 8.43
N THR A 155 -27.91 -2.20 7.97
CA THR A 155 -27.73 -0.80 8.40
C THR A 155 -28.13 -0.60 9.87
N ALA A 156 -29.17 -1.31 10.35
CA ALA A 156 -29.55 -1.28 11.76
C ALA A 156 -28.48 -1.90 12.66
N GLU A 157 -27.92 -3.05 12.27
CA GLU A 157 -26.79 -3.65 12.99
C GLU A 157 -25.55 -2.75 12.97
N LEU A 158 -25.28 -2.09 11.83
CA LEU A 158 -24.20 -1.10 11.73
C LEU A 158 -24.42 0.06 12.71
N LEU A 159 -25.64 0.60 12.79
CA LEU A 159 -25.99 1.67 13.74
C LEU A 159 -25.71 1.24 15.18
N LEU A 160 -26.13 0.04 15.57
CA LEU A 160 -25.91 -0.51 16.92
C LEU A 160 -24.42 -0.69 17.23
N LYS A 161 -23.64 -1.27 16.30
CA LYS A 161 -22.18 -1.38 16.48
C LYS A 161 -21.49 -0.02 16.59
N MET A 162 -21.96 1.00 15.86
CA MET A 162 -21.44 2.35 16.01
C MET A 162 -21.78 2.93 17.38
N GLN A 163 -23.00 2.74 17.89
CA GLN A 163 -23.37 3.15 19.24
C GLN A 163 -22.46 2.49 20.29
N ASP A 164 -22.27 1.18 20.23
CA ASP A 164 -21.41 0.45 21.17
C ASP A 164 -19.98 0.98 21.14
N LYS A 165 -19.42 1.15 19.95
CA LYS A 165 -18.07 1.69 19.78
C LYS A 165 -17.92 3.13 20.28
N ILE A 166 -18.93 3.98 20.07
CA ILE A 166 -18.94 5.35 20.61
C ILE A 166 -19.01 5.32 22.15
N ARG A 167 -19.79 4.40 22.73
CA ARG A 167 -19.95 4.26 24.19
C ARG A 167 -18.68 3.77 24.89
N GLU A 168 -17.83 3.03 24.18
CA GLU A 168 -16.50 2.63 24.65
C GLU A 168 -15.50 3.79 24.75
N LEU A 169 -15.75 4.92 24.07
CA LEU A 169 -14.87 6.09 24.13
C LEU A 169 -14.94 6.73 25.52
N PRO A 170 -13.81 7.26 26.04
CA PRO A 170 -13.85 8.12 27.21
C PRO A 170 -14.73 9.33 26.94
N ARG A 171 -15.52 9.74 27.94
CA ARG A 171 -16.45 10.86 27.82
C ARG A 171 -15.80 12.13 27.22
N ALA A 172 -14.60 12.49 27.69
CA ALA A 172 -13.87 13.66 27.21
C ALA A 172 -13.51 13.59 25.71
N VAL A 173 -13.27 12.40 25.17
CA VAL A 173 -13.01 12.20 23.74
C VAL A 173 -14.31 12.40 22.94
N LEU A 174 -15.43 11.87 23.42
CA LEU A 174 -16.73 12.07 22.76
C LEU A 174 -17.18 13.54 22.80
N GLU A 175 -16.95 14.25 23.91
CA GLU A 175 -17.24 15.69 24.02
C GLU A 175 -16.46 16.49 22.95
N GLU A 176 -15.21 16.11 22.71
CA GLU A 176 -14.38 16.73 21.67
C GLU A 176 -14.85 16.38 20.26
N ILE A 177 -15.23 15.12 20.01
CA ILE A 177 -15.85 14.72 18.72
C ILE A 177 -17.12 15.55 18.47
N ILE A 178 -17.97 15.72 19.48
CA ILE A 178 -19.21 16.52 19.37
C ILE A 178 -18.89 17.99 19.00
N ARG A 179 -17.80 18.56 19.53
CA ARG A 179 -17.37 19.95 19.20
C ARG A 179 -16.97 20.14 17.73
N HIS A 180 -16.51 19.08 17.08
CA HIS A 180 -16.11 19.06 15.66
C HIS A 180 -17.21 18.52 14.73
N SER A 181 -18.37 18.12 15.27
CA SER A 181 -19.42 17.42 14.52
C SER A 181 -20.43 18.33 13.79
N ASP A 182 -20.30 19.66 13.87
CA ASP A 182 -21.24 20.61 13.25
C ASP A 182 -21.35 20.50 11.73
N SER A 183 -20.31 19.96 11.07
CA SER A 183 -20.26 19.77 9.62
C SER A 183 -20.75 18.40 9.14
N LEU A 184 -21.11 17.49 10.07
CA LEU A 184 -21.71 16.21 9.71
C LEU A 184 -23.11 16.42 9.12
N LEU A 185 -23.53 15.51 8.24
CA LEU A 185 -24.86 15.58 7.66
C LEU A 185 -25.96 15.48 8.72
N TYR A 186 -27.00 16.29 8.53
CA TYR A 186 -28.27 16.21 9.27
C TYR A 186 -28.07 16.29 10.79
N GLU A 187 -28.87 15.55 11.57
CA GLU A 187 -28.89 15.57 13.02
C GLU A 187 -27.89 14.57 13.64
N THR A 188 -26.85 14.18 12.89
CA THR A 188 -25.79 13.25 13.36
C THR A 188 -25.07 13.76 14.62
N LYS A 189 -24.93 15.08 14.79
CA LYS A 189 -24.41 15.68 16.03
C LYS A 189 -25.30 15.38 17.25
N GLU A 190 -26.62 15.42 17.09
CA GLU A 190 -27.55 15.11 18.17
C GLU A 190 -27.52 13.62 18.51
N PHE A 191 -27.38 12.74 17.51
CA PHE A 191 -27.14 11.32 17.73
C PHE A 191 -25.87 11.07 18.58
N LEU A 192 -24.77 11.78 18.32
CA LEU A 192 -23.54 11.67 19.13
C LEU A 192 -23.75 12.14 20.57
N LYS A 193 -24.45 13.27 20.76
CA LYS A 193 -24.79 13.81 22.10
C LYS A 193 -25.64 12.84 22.90
N GLU A 194 -26.56 12.13 22.25
CA GLU A 194 -27.40 11.12 22.89
C GLU A 194 -26.58 9.98 23.51
N GLN A 195 -25.40 9.67 22.96
CA GLN A 195 -24.54 8.61 23.50
C GLN A 195 -23.76 9.04 24.74
N LEU A 196 -23.64 10.36 25.00
CA LEU A 196 -22.79 10.91 26.06
C LEU A 196 -23.09 10.38 27.47
N PRO A 197 -24.36 10.23 27.91
CA PRO A 197 -24.68 9.69 29.24
C PRO A 197 -24.23 8.24 29.45
N TYR A 198 -24.02 7.48 28.37
CA TYR A 198 -23.63 6.07 28.41
C TYR A 198 -22.11 5.86 28.38
N THR A 199 -21.32 6.93 28.21
CA THR A 199 -19.84 6.86 28.22
C THR A 199 -19.27 6.93 29.63
N SER A 200 -18.11 6.28 29.83
CA SER A 200 -17.41 6.29 31.11
C SER A 200 -16.38 7.43 31.20
N LEU A 201 -16.25 8.03 32.39
CA LEU A 201 -15.20 9.04 32.67
C LEU A 201 -13.80 8.43 32.74
N LYS A 202 -13.69 7.17 33.17
CA LYS A 202 -12.42 6.44 33.26
C LYS A 202 -12.53 5.12 32.52
N VAL A 203 -11.62 4.92 31.57
CA VAL A 203 -11.44 3.64 30.86
C VAL A 203 -10.05 3.13 31.23
N GLU A 204 -9.98 2.05 32.01
CA GLU A 204 -8.71 1.58 32.61
C GLU A 204 -7.60 1.30 31.58
N GLN A 205 -8.00 0.89 30.37
CA GLN A 205 -7.08 0.54 29.29
C GLN A 205 -6.54 1.76 28.54
N LEU A 206 -7.05 2.95 28.82
CA LEU A 206 -6.68 4.19 28.14
C LEU A 206 -5.95 5.15 29.09
N TYR A 207 -5.08 5.96 28.52
CA TYR A 207 -4.43 7.08 29.17
C TYR A 207 -4.96 8.37 28.53
N VAL A 208 -5.64 9.19 29.33
CA VAL A 208 -6.34 10.40 28.87
C VAL A 208 -5.60 11.62 29.38
N VAL A 209 -5.24 12.53 28.47
CA VAL A 209 -4.70 13.86 28.79
C VAL A 209 -5.53 14.87 28.01
N HIS A 210 -6.19 15.78 28.73
CA HIS A 210 -7.27 16.61 28.17
C HIS A 210 -8.29 15.75 27.42
N ASN A 211 -8.52 16.04 26.14
CA ASN A 211 -9.53 15.38 25.32
C ASN A 211 -8.93 14.31 24.39
N ILE A 212 -7.66 13.95 24.57
CA ILE A 212 -6.99 12.89 23.80
C ILE A 212 -6.75 11.68 24.68
N ALA A 213 -7.27 10.54 24.24
CA ALA A 213 -7.04 9.24 24.86
C ALA A 213 -6.12 8.38 23.99
N THR A 214 -5.15 7.72 24.60
CA THR A 214 -4.30 6.72 23.93
C THR A 214 -4.27 5.39 24.67
N ARG A 215 -4.07 4.30 23.92
CA ARG A 215 -4.04 2.95 24.50
C ARG A 215 -2.82 2.71 25.38
N ARG A 216 -3.03 2.02 26.51
CA ARG A 216 -1.95 1.52 27.38
C ARG A 216 -1.40 0.20 26.85
N GLU A 217 -0.08 0.09 26.76
CA GLU A 217 0.59 -1.14 26.34
C GLU A 217 0.68 -2.11 27.53
N LYS A 218 0.20 -3.35 27.36
CA LYS A 218 0.37 -4.42 28.35
C LYS A 218 1.56 -5.28 27.94
N VAL A 219 2.63 -5.28 28.75
CA VAL A 219 3.78 -6.16 28.53
C VAL A 219 3.47 -7.52 29.15
N LYS A 220 3.27 -8.55 28.32
CA LYS A 220 3.34 -9.95 28.77
C LYS A 220 4.79 -10.42 28.67
N GLU A 221 5.34 -10.90 29.79
CA GLU A 221 6.63 -11.60 29.81
C GLU A 221 6.41 -13.09 29.54
N ASN A 222 7.18 -13.65 28.61
CA ASN A 222 7.35 -15.08 28.50
C ASN A 222 8.85 -15.39 28.35
N ARG A 223 9.34 -16.45 29.00
CA ARG A 223 10.78 -16.62 29.31
C ARG A 223 11.35 -17.97 28.88
N GLN A 224 10.93 -18.53 27.75
CA GLN A 224 11.61 -19.73 27.26
C GLN A 224 12.74 -19.35 26.29
N PRO A 225 14.02 -19.44 26.68
CA PRO A 225 15.11 -19.06 25.79
C PRO A 225 15.18 -19.98 24.55
N LEU A 226 15.80 -19.45 23.50
CA LEU A 226 16.16 -20.22 22.30
C LEU A 226 17.18 -21.30 22.67
N ALA A 227 17.09 -22.46 22.01
CA ALA A 227 18.12 -23.49 22.10
C ALA A 227 19.26 -23.21 21.12
N ASN A 228 20.44 -23.80 21.34
CA ASN A 228 21.58 -23.67 20.41
C ASN A 228 21.37 -24.39 19.06
N SER A 229 20.36 -25.25 18.95
CA SER A 229 20.04 -26.00 17.73
C SER A 229 18.95 -25.28 16.93
N PHE A 230 19.28 -24.95 15.68
CA PHE A 230 18.35 -24.35 14.73
C PHE A 230 17.11 -25.22 14.51
N ALA A 231 17.30 -26.51 14.18
CA ALA A 231 16.22 -27.47 13.98
C ALA A 231 15.26 -27.55 15.17
N LYS A 232 15.80 -27.62 16.40
CA LYS A 232 14.98 -27.67 17.63
C LYS A 232 14.12 -26.42 17.80
N ASN A 233 14.66 -25.23 17.50
CA ASN A 233 13.89 -23.99 17.56
C ASN A 233 12.79 -23.94 16.50
N ILE A 234 13.08 -24.33 15.26
CA ILE A 234 12.09 -24.40 14.17
C ILE A 234 10.95 -25.38 14.52
N SER A 235 11.26 -26.54 15.10
CA SER A 235 10.23 -27.47 15.57
C SER A 235 9.37 -26.89 16.70
N ARG A 236 9.96 -26.11 17.63
CA ARG A 236 9.21 -25.41 18.69
C ARG A 236 8.28 -24.32 18.15
N LEU A 237 8.55 -23.82 16.95
CA LEU A 237 7.67 -22.90 16.21
C LEU A 237 6.51 -23.63 15.50
N GLY A 238 6.47 -24.97 15.51
CA GLY A 238 5.51 -25.75 14.73
C GLY A 238 5.79 -25.75 13.23
N LEU A 239 7.01 -25.37 12.82
CA LEU A 239 7.42 -25.28 11.42
C LEU A 239 8.26 -26.50 11.01
N LYS A 240 8.21 -26.86 9.72
CA LYS A 240 9.04 -27.93 9.15
C LYS A 240 10.45 -27.41 8.88
N VAL A 241 11.46 -28.11 9.40
CA VAL A 241 12.88 -27.82 9.14
C VAL A 241 13.20 -28.02 7.66
N ARG A 242 13.83 -27.03 7.05
CA ARG A 242 14.29 -27.07 5.65
C ARG A 242 15.81 -27.10 5.61
N LYS A 243 16.40 -28.08 4.90
CA LYS A 243 17.86 -28.28 4.80
C LYS A 243 18.60 -27.03 4.34
N ASN A 244 18.07 -26.26 3.39
CA ASN A 244 18.70 -25.02 2.93
C ASN A 244 18.67 -23.90 3.98
N GLN A 245 17.60 -23.80 4.79
CA GLN A 245 17.58 -22.85 5.92
C GLN A 245 18.62 -23.21 6.97
N GLU A 246 18.74 -24.50 7.28
CA GLU A 246 19.70 -25.01 8.26
C GLU A 246 21.14 -24.72 7.84
N LYS A 247 21.50 -25.00 6.58
CA LYS A 247 22.81 -24.65 6.01
C LYS A 247 23.14 -23.16 6.11
N ILE A 248 22.15 -22.28 5.87
CA ILE A 248 22.34 -20.83 6.00
C ILE A 248 22.52 -20.45 7.47
N ALA A 249 21.71 -21.03 8.37
CA ALA A 249 21.81 -20.75 9.80
C ALA A 249 23.16 -21.19 10.39
N GLU A 250 23.67 -22.35 9.98
CA GLU A 250 25.02 -22.83 10.31
C GLU A 250 26.09 -21.85 9.82
N LYS A 251 26.02 -21.43 8.54
CA LYS A 251 26.96 -20.47 7.98
C LYS A 251 26.91 -19.12 8.70
N ILE A 252 25.73 -18.63 9.06
CA ILE A 252 25.59 -17.38 9.82
C ILE A 252 26.28 -17.50 11.18
N LYS A 253 26.09 -18.61 11.89
CA LYS A 253 26.75 -18.87 13.16
C LYS A 253 28.28 -18.95 13.02
N GLU A 254 28.79 -19.69 12.03
CA GLU A 254 30.23 -19.78 11.75
C GLU A 254 30.88 -18.42 11.50
N GLU A 255 30.18 -17.56 10.76
CA GLU A 255 30.69 -16.26 10.34
C GLU A 255 30.59 -15.18 11.44
N LEU A 256 29.89 -15.46 12.55
CA LEU A 256 29.65 -14.47 13.61
C LEU A 256 30.94 -14.00 14.29
N THR A 257 31.97 -14.85 14.33
CA THR A 257 33.29 -14.53 14.91
C THR A 257 34.22 -13.82 13.93
N GLN A 258 33.83 -13.70 12.66
CA GLN A 258 34.64 -13.08 11.62
C GLN A 258 34.37 -11.57 11.58
N SER A 259 35.42 -10.75 11.61
CA SER A 259 35.31 -9.28 11.50
C SER A 259 34.83 -8.80 10.13
N ARG A 260 35.09 -9.58 9.08
CA ARG A 260 34.71 -9.24 7.71
C ARG A 260 33.18 -9.34 7.50
N PRO A 261 32.60 -8.47 6.67
CA PRO A 261 31.19 -8.57 6.28
C PRO A 261 30.94 -9.85 5.48
N SER A 262 29.79 -10.47 5.70
CA SER A 262 29.40 -11.72 5.05
C SER A 262 28.24 -11.47 4.08
N PHE A 263 28.48 -11.68 2.79
CA PHE A 263 27.47 -11.62 1.73
C PHE A 263 26.95 -13.04 1.47
N ILE A 264 25.64 -13.21 1.62
CA ILE A 264 24.96 -14.50 1.49
C ILE A 264 23.94 -14.40 0.35
N GLU A 265 24.28 -14.99 -0.77
CA GLU A 265 23.35 -15.21 -1.87
C GLU A 265 22.56 -16.48 -1.61
N ALA A 266 21.25 -16.33 -1.46
CA ALA A 266 20.35 -17.43 -1.18
C ALA A 266 19.02 -17.27 -1.93
N PRO A 267 18.43 -18.37 -2.45
CA PRO A 267 17.22 -18.29 -3.29
C PRO A 267 16.02 -17.63 -2.58
N THR A 268 15.08 -17.10 -3.35
CA THR A 268 13.81 -16.58 -2.83
C THR A 268 12.95 -17.71 -2.25
N GLY A 269 12.02 -17.40 -1.34
CA GLY A 269 11.05 -18.36 -0.81
C GLY A 269 11.58 -19.42 0.17
N ILE A 270 12.90 -19.51 0.38
CA ILE A 270 13.49 -20.50 1.30
C ILE A 270 13.22 -20.18 2.77
N GLY A 271 12.77 -18.97 3.13
CA GLY A 271 12.53 -18.52 4.51
C GLY A 271 13.79 -18.00 5.20
N LYS A 272 14.50 -17.06 4.55
CA LYS A 272 15.76 -16.45 5.02
C LYS A 272 15.62 -15.83 6.41
N THR A 273 14.47 -15.23 6.70
CA THR A 273 14.20 -14.52 7.96
C THR A 273 14.49 -15.36 9.20
N TYR A 274 13.96 -16.58 9.27
CA TYR A 274 14.28 -17.48 10.37
C TYR A 274 15.74 -17.95 10.35
N ALA A 275 16.30 -18.17 9.16
CA ALA A 275 17.66 -18.65 9.00
C ALA A 275 18.72 -17.67 9.54
N TYR A 276 18.49 -16.35 9.51
CA TYR A 276 19.38 -15.38 10.17
C TYR A 276 18.97 -15.02 11.60
N LEU A 277 17.67 -14.87 11.90
CA LEU A 277 17.25 -14.45 13.24
C LEU A 277 17.56 -15.50 14.31
N ILE A 278 17.19 -16.75 14.07
CA ILE A 278 17.28 -17.82 15.06
C ILE A 278 18.72 -18.06 15.54
N PRO A 279 19.73 -18.27 14.66
CA PRO A 279 21.09 -18.50 15.14
C PRO A 279 21.68 -17.28 15.86
N LEU A 280 21.43 -16.06 15.37
CA LEU A 280 21.95 -14.84 15.99
C LEU A 280 21.36 -14.62 17.39
N LEU A 281 20.03 -14.76 17.53
CA LEU A 281 19.35 -14.63 18.81
C LEU A 281 19.71 -15.77 19.77
N ALA A 282 19.95 -16.99 19.28
CA ALA A 282 20.41 -18.12 20.11
C ALA A 282 21.81 -17.88 20.69
N GLU A 283 22.68 -17.16 19.97
CA GLU A 283 23.98 -16.69 20.46
C GLU A 283 23.89 -15.41 21.31
N GLY A 284 22.68 -14.99 21.69
CA GLY A 284 22.44 -13.83 22.54
C GLY A 284 22.72 -12.48 21.87
N ARG A 285 22.81 -12.43 20.53
CA ARG A 285 23.06 -11.19 19.80
C ARG A 285 21.79 -10.38 19.65
N GLU A 286 21.92 -9.07 19.86
CA GLU A 286 20.93 -8.10 19.43
C GLU A 286 21.16 -7.74 17.96
N ILE A 287 20.07 -7.46 17.24
CA ILE A 287 20.06 -7.40 15.77
C ILE A 287 19.40 -6.10 15.31
N VAL A 288 19.96 -5.48 14.28
CA VAL A 288 19.28 -4.49 13.44
C VAL A 288 19.01 -5.16 12.09
N VAL A 289 17.74 -5.31 11.73
CA VAL A 289 17.32 -5.86 10.45
C VAL A 289 16.80 -4.74 9.57
N SER A 290 17.41 -4.56 8.40
CA SER A 290 16.96 -3.62 7.39
C SER A 290 16.32 -4.35 6.22
N THR A 291 15.12 -3.91 5.85
CA THR A 291 14.34 -4.46 4.73
C THR A 291 14.12 -3.38 3.64
N PRO A 292 13.85 -3.73 2.38
CA PRO A 292 13.69 -2.71 1.34
C PRO A 292 12.50 -1.78 1.51
N THR A 293 11.36 -2.31 1.98
CA THR A 293 10.08 -1.57 2.00
C THR A 293 9.36 -1.69 3.34
N LYS A 294 8.49 -0.71 3.64
CA LYS A 294 7.56 -0.78 4.79
C LYS A 294 6.67 -2.03 4.75
N VAL A 295 6.35 -2.54 3.56
CA VAL A 295 5.54 -3.76 3.40
C VAL A 295 6.29 -4.98 3.96
N LEU A 296 7.55 -5.19 3.56
CA LEU A 296 8.38 -6.28 4.07
C LEU A 296 8.68 -6.12 5.57
N GLN A 297 8.89 -4.87 6.01
CA GLN A 297 9.00 -4.53 7.43
C GLN A 297 7.74 -4.97 8.21
N ASN A 298 6.54 -4.64 7.71
CA ASN A 298 5.27 -5.01 8.32
C ASN A 298 5.03 -6.53 8.28
N GLN A 299 5.43 -7.22 7.22
CA GLN A 299 5.36 -8.69 7.17
C GLN A 299 6.20 -9.33 8.28
N MET A 300 7.38 -8.79 8.58
CA MET A 300 8.20 -9.27 9.70
C MET A 300 7.56 -8.97 11.06
N ILE A 301 7.05 -7.76 11.24
CA ILE A 301 6.46 -7.30 12.51
C ILE A 301 5.13 -7.98 12.82
N HIS A 302 4.29 -8.29 11.84
CA HIS A 302 3.01 -8.96 12.04
C HIS A 302 3.10 -10.49 11.91
N GLY A 303 4.03 -10.99 11.09
CA GLY A 303 4.18 -12.42 10.83
C GLY A 303 5.17 -13.12 11.77
N VAL A 304 6.37 -12.56 11.94
CA VAL A 304 7.47 -13.24 12.65
C VAL A 304 7.56 -12.81 14.11
N ALA A 305 7.47 -11.51 14.38
CA ALA A 305 7.65 -10.98 15.73
C ALA A 305 6.67 -11.54 16.78
N PRO A 306 5.36 -11.70 16.52
CA PRO A 306 4.42 -12.20 17.52
C PRO A 306 4.72 -13.66 17.88
N ILE A 307 5.09 -14.47 16.89
CA ILE A 307 5.46 -15.88 17.06
C ILE A 307 6.72 -16.00 17.94
N LEU A 308 7.76 -15.21 17.64
CA LEU A 308 9.01 -15.24 18.43
C LEU A 308 8.84 -14.64 19.83
N LYS A 309 7.99 -13.61 19.97
CA LYS A 309 7.62 -13.05 21.28
C LYS A 309 6.89 -14.09 22.13
N GLU A 310 5.89 -14.77 21.57
CA GLU A 310 5.09 -15.78 22.29
C GLU A 310 5.94 -16.98 22.69
N LYS A 311 6.72 -17.54 21.77
CA LYS A 311 7.48 -18.78 22.00
C LYS A 311 8.80 -18.57 22.73
N PHE A 312 9.46 -17.44 22.50
CA PHE A 312 10.84 -17.22 22.99
C PHE A 312 11.05 -15.93 23.80
N GLY A 313 10.04 -15.08 23.94
CA GLY A 313 10.19 -13.81 24.66
C GLY A 313 11.03 -12.75 23.93
N VAL A 314 11.25 -12.91 22.62
CA VAL A 314 12.05 -11.97 21.83
C VAL A 314 11.23 -10.72 21.53
N ASN A 315 11.73 -9.55 21.89
CA ASN A 315 11.11 -8.26 21.63
C ASN A 315 11.62 -7.70 20.30
N PHE A 316 10.67 -7.30 19.47
CA PHE A 316 10.91 -6.58 18.24
C PHE A 316 10.49 -5.12 18.44
N SER A 317 11.23 -4.19 17.83
CA SER A 317 10.81 -2.81 17.70
C SER A 317 10.90 -2.40 16.23
N LYS A 318 9.83 -1.80 15.72
CA LYS A 318 9.77 -1.22 14.39
C LYS A 318 10.12 0.26 14.48
N LEU A 319 11.03 0.72 13.63
CA LEU A 319 11.36 2.15 13.51
C LEU A 319 11.06 2.67 12.11
N LEU A 320 10.58 3.91 12.06
CA LEU A 320 10.18 4.63 10.86
C LEU A 320 10.70 6.07 10.93
N GLY A 321 10.74 6.76 9.78
CA GLY A 321 11.01 8.20 9.74
C GLY A 321 9.98 8.98 10.57
N THR A 322 10.39 10.11 11.14
CA THR A 322 9.59 10.91 12.08
C THR A 322 8.21 11.29 11.53
N LYS A 323 8.15 11.70 10.25
CA LYS A 323 6.91 12.09 9.57
C LYS A 323 5.84 11.00 9.48
N ASN A 324 6.19 9.75 9.77
CA ASN A 324 5.23 8.63 9.77
C ASN A 324 4.46 8.51 11.10
N TYR A 325 4.88 9.23 12.14
CA TYR A 325 4.21 9.24 13.43
C TYR A 325 3.39 10.51 13.60
N ILE A 326 2.26 10.39 14.31
CA ILE A 326 1.50 11.55 14.77
C ILE A 326 2.25 12.31 15.88
N SER A 327 2.26 13.63 15.79
CA SER A 327 2.58 14.53 16.90
C SER A 327 1.29 14.91 17.62
N LEU A 328 1.14 14.41 18.86
CA LEU A 328 -0.02 14.71 19.70
C LEU A 328 -0.07 16.18 20.12
N GLU A 329 1.08 16.85 20.20
CA GLU A 329 1.15 18.30 20.45
C GLU A 329 0.57 19.09 19.28
N LYS A 330 1.01 18.82 18.05
CA LYS A 330 0.49 19.48 16.85
C LYS A 330 -1.01 19.20 16.69
N PHE A 331 -1.42 17.94 16.90
CA PHE A 331 -2.83 17.56 16.82
C PHE A 331 -3.66 18.25 17.91
N SER A 332 -3.18 18.31 19.16
CA SER A 332 -3.88 19.03 20.24
C SER A 332 -4.08 20.50 19.93
N ARG A 333 -3.09 21.18 19.32
CA ARG A 333 -3.26 22.56 18.84
C ARG A 333 -4.28 22.67 17.71
N LEU A 334 -4.27 21.70 16.79
CA LEU A 334 -5.21 21.65 15.67
C LEU A 334 -6.67 21.56 16.15
N LEU A 335 -6.91 20.87 17.27
CA LEU A 335 -8.23 20.76 17.85
C LEU A 335 -8.76 22.11 18.34
N LEU A 336 -7.92 23.02 18.86
CA LEU A 336 -8.35 24.30 19.44
C LEU A 336 -9.14 25.21 18.47
N VAL A 337 -9.00 25.00 17.16
CA VAL A 337 -9.66 25.78 16.12
C VAL A 337 -10.62 24.88 15.35
N ASN A 338 -11.88 25.30 15.24
CA ASN A 338 -12.81 24.73 14.26
C ASN A 338 -12.49 25.36 12.90
N THR A 339 -12.22 24.53 11.89
CA THR A 339 -11.76 24.97 10.58
C THR A 339 -12.92 24.97 9.59
N GLU A 340 -12.89 25.88 8.60
CA GLU A 340 -13.81 25.81 7.47
C GLU A 340 -13.45 24.61 6.58
N GLY A 341 -14.23 23.54 6.67
CA GLY A 341 -14.05 22.37 5.80
C GLY A 341 -14.49 21.06 6.43
N LYS A 342 -15.60 20.52 5.93
CA LYS A 342 -16.20 19.26 6.39
C LYS A 342 -15.23 18.08 6.46
N ASN A 343 -14.41 17.88 5.43
CA ASN A 343 -13.47 16.75 5.37
C ASN A 343 -12.41 16.84 6.46
N PHE A 344 -11.97 18.06 6.80
CA PHE A 344 -10.95 18.29 7.80
C PHE A 344 -11.47 18.05 9.21
N GLU A 345 -12.72 18.45 9.49
CA GLU A 345 -13.38 18.16 10.76
C GLU A 345 -13.64 16.65 10.93
N ILE A 346 -14.07 15.96 9.86
CA ILE A 346 -14.15 14.49 9.85
C ILE A 346 -12.79 13.85 10.13
N PHE A 347 -11.71 14.38 9.55
CA PHE A 347 -10.34 13.91 9.80
C PHE A 347 -9.93 14.07 11.27
N LYS A 348 -10.23 15.21 11.92
CA LYS A 348 -9.99 15.41 13.36
C LYS A 348 -10.73 14.37 14.20
N MET A 349 -12.03 14.18 13.95
CA MET A 349 -12.85 13.22 14.68
C MET A 349 -12.36 11.78 14.51
N LYS A 350 -11.95 11.40 13.29
CA LYS A 350 -11.34 10.09 13.00
C LYS A 350 -10.09 9.82 13.83
N ILE A 351 -9.21 10.82 13.94
CA ILE A 351 -7.97 10.68 14.71
C ILE A 351 -8.29 10.48 16.19
N LEU A 352 -9.26 11.22 16.74
CA LEU A 352 -9.67 11.05 18.14
C LEU A 352 -10.12 9.62 18.45
N VAL A 353 -10.90 9.01 17.56
CA VAL A 353 -11.29 7.59 17.67
C VAL A 353 -10.07 6.67 17.52
N TRP A 354 -9.27 6.85 16.47
CA TRP A 354 -8.10 6.01 16.17
C TRP A 354 -7.06 6.01 17.28
N LEU A 355 -6.83 7.15 17.95
CA LEU A 355 -5.88 7.25 19.06
C LEU A 355 -6.23 6.33 20.23
N THR A 356 -7.52 6.02 20.42
CA THR A 356 -7.98 5.06 21.45
C THR A 356 -7.66 3.59 21.08
N GLU A 357 -7.32 3.33 19.82
CA GLU A 357 -7.12 2.00 19.26
C GLU A 357 -5.65 1.68 18.99
N THR A 358 -4.91 2.65 18.44
CA THR A 358 -3.53 2.43 18.01
C THR A 358 -2.56 2.21 19.17
N LEU A 359 -1.57 1.35 18.94
CA LEU A 359 -0.41 1.14 19.81
C LEU A 359 0.88 1.75 19.24
N THR A 360 0.84 2.22 18.00
CA THR A 360 2.02 2.62 17.23
C THR A 360 2.03 4.11 16.91
N GLY A 361 0.84 4.73 16.78
CA GLY A 361 0.69 6.11 16.32
C GLY A 361 1.17 6.33 14.88
N GLU A 362 1.24 5.27 14.07
CA GLU A 362 1.63 5.33 12.67
C GLU A 362 0.50 5.88 11.80
N LEU A 363 0.75 6.99 11.10
CA LEU A 363 -0.26 7.66 10.26
C LEU A 363 -0.76 6.77 9.10
N ASP A 364 0.05 5.82 8.64
CA ASP A 364 -0.34 4.85 7.59
C ASP A 364 -1.44 3.86 8.04
N GLU A 365 -1.79 3.80 9.34
CA GLU A 365 -2.93 3.01 9.85
C GLU A 365 -4.29 3.67 9.53
N LEU A 366 -4.31 4.98 9.30
CA LEU A 366 -5.53 5.75 9.06
C LEU A 366 -6.03 5.61 7.62
N SER A 367 -7.35 5.59 7.48
CA SER A 367 -8.01 5.61 6.18
C SER A 367 -7.70 6.89 5.40
N LYS A 368 -7.35 6.74 4.12
CA LYS A 368 -7.20 7.87 3.20
C LYS A 368 -8.54 8.42 2.67
N VAL A 369 -9.67 7.81 3.01
CA VAL A 369 -11.00 8.26 2.56
C VAL A 369 -11.30 9.63 3.19
N MET A 370 -11.68 10.62 2.39
CA MET A 370 -11.96 11.99 2.85
C MET A 370 -10.77 12.63 3.59
N THR A 371 -9.55 12.29 3.18
CA THR A 371 -8.29 12.79 3.75
C THR A 371 -7.32 13.05 2.61
N ASN A 372 -6.40 14.00 2.79
CA ASN A 372 -5.31 14.26 1.84
C ASN A 372 -3.95 14.25 2.56
N GLU A 373 -2.86 14.25 1.80
CA GLU A 373 -1.50 14.21 2.37
C GLU A 373 -1.15 15.50 3.15
N GLU A 374 -1.77 16.65 2.83
CA GLU A 374 -1.57 17.91 3.56
C GLU A 374 -2.12 17.84 4.99
N TYR A 375 -3.23 17.13 5.20
CA TYR A 375 -3.81 16.95 6.53
C TYR A 375 -2.86 16.15 7.43
N PHE A 376 -2.26 15.09 6.89
CA PHE A 376 -1.23 14.32 7.60
C PHE A 376 0.03 15.15 7.86
N ALA A 377 0.47 15.98 6.91
CA ALA A 377 1.62 16.84 7.09
C ALA A 377 1.49 17.81 8.28
N GLN A 378 0.28 18.31 8.55
CA GLN A 378 0.02 19.22 9.68
C GLN A 378 0.19 18.56 11.06
N ILE A 379 -0.02 17.25 11.15
CA ILE A 379 0.06 16.49 12.41
C ILE A 379 1.29 15.58 12.45
N ALA A 380 2.12 15.58 11.41
CA ALA A 380 3.31 14.76 11.34
C ALA A 380 4.37 15.19 12.36
N HIS A 381 5.00 14.22 13.01
CA HIS A 381 6.07 14.47 13.94
C HIS A 381 7.35 14.90 13.22
N ASP A 382 8.08 15.84 13.82
CA ASP A 382 9.35 16.42 13.35
C ASP A 382 10.60 15.85 14.04
N GLY A 383 10.47 14.84 14.91
CA GLY A 383 11.55 14.28 15.71
C GLY A 383 11.96 15.09 16.94
N TYR A 384 11.29 16.20 17.26
CA TYR A 384 11.58 16.98 18.47
C TYR A 384 10.59 16.65 19.59
N VAL A 385 11.11 16.36 20.78
CA VAL A 385 10.29 16.09 21.97
C VAL A 385 10.89 16.80 23.18
N ASN A 386 10.04 17.53 23.89
CA ASN A 386 10.37 18.22 25.14
C ASN A 386 9.67 17.54 26.34
N ASN A 387 10.40 17.27 27.42
CA ASN A 387 9.86 16.60 28.62
C ASN A 387 8.77 17.40 29.37
N LYS A 388 8.62 18.69 29.06
CA LYS A 388 7.55 19.55 29.59
C LYS A 388 6.37 19.70 28.62
N GLN A 389 6.45 19.14 27.41
CA GLN A 389 5.38 19.28 26.43
C GLN A 389 4.13 18.51 26.86
N LEU A 390 2.98 19.02 26.44
CA LEU A 390 1.73 18.31 26.61
C LEU A 390 1.78 16.99 25.82
N HIS A 391 1.27 15.91 26.41
CA HIS A 391 1.31 14.55 25.83
C HIS A 391 2.69 13.87 25.76
N TYR A 392 3.72 14.33 26.47
CA TYR A 392 5.06 13.69 26.51
C TYR A 392 5.00 12.16 26.76
N GLU A 393 4.28 11.73 27.80
CA GLU A 393 4.13 10.31 28.14
C GLU A 393 3.27 9.52 27.14
N GLN A 394 2.53 10.21 26.26
CA GLN A 394 1.73 9.60 25.20
C GLN A 394 2.47 9.51 23.87
N ASP A 395 3.58 10.23 23.70
CA ASP A 395 4.28 10.39 22.43
C ASP A 395 4.72 9.05 21.83
N PHE A 396 4.16 8.74 20.66
CA PHE A 396 4.35 7.45 20.00
C PHE A 396 5.73 7.27 19.40
N TRP A 397 6.31 8.34 18.84
CA TRP A 397 7.65 8.29 18.28
C TRP A 397 8.67 8.06 19.41
N LEU A 398 8.58 8.81 20.52
CA LEU A 398 9.43 8.61 21.68
C LEU A 398 9.30 7.19 22.24
N LYS A 399 8.06 6.67 22.36
CA LYS A 399 7.82 5.28 22.78
C LYS A 399 8.46 4.27 21.83
N ALA A 400 8.40 4.50 20.53
CA ALA A 400 9.06 3.63 19.54
C ALA A 400 10.59 3.64 19.72
N GLN A 401 11.20 4.81 19.94
CA GLN A 401 12.63 4.93 20.22
C GLN A 401 13.03 4.19 21.51
N ARG A 402 12.32 4.44 22.62
CA ARG A 402 12.57 3.75 23.91
C ARG A 402 12.40 2.24 23.81
N ARG A 403 11.37 1.77 23.10
CA ARG A 403 11.18 0.33 22.84
C ARG A 403 12.32 -0.26 22.02
N ALA A 404 12.85 0.49 21.05
CA ALA A 404 13.96 0.05 20.23
C ALA A 404 15.25 -0.17 21.03
N GLU A 405 15.55 0.70 22.00
CA GLU A 405 16.73 0.58 22.88
C GLU A 405 16.78 -0.75 23.65
N ILE A 406 15.63 -1.21 24.14
CA ILE A 406 15.55 -2.45 24.95
C ILE A 406 15.10 -3.69 24.17
N SER A 407 14.89 -3.57 22.86
CA SER A 407 14.45 -4.67 22.00
C SER A 407 15.64 -5.52 21.56
N GLN A 408 15.48 -6.83 21.44
CA GLN A 408 16.53 -7.68 20.86
C GLN A 408 16.63 -7.51 19.34
N VAL A 409 15.55 -7.11 18.67
CA VAL A 409 15.52 -6.91 17.22
C VAL A 409 14.91 -5.55 16.86
N LYS A 410 15.73 -4.66 16.28
CA LYS A 410 15.26 -3.43 15.62
C LYS A 410 14.98 -3.74 14.16
N VAL A 411 13.78 -3.45 13.67
CA VAL A 411 13.41 -3.62 12.26
C VAL A 411 13.21 -2.26 11.62
N VAL A 412 13.97 -1.99 10.56
CA VAL A 412 13.95 -0.74 9.78
C VAL A 412 13.79 -1.03 8.30
N ASN A 413 13.51 0.01 7.51
CA ASN A 413 13.71 -0.06 6.08
C ASN A 413 15.11 0.46 5.67
N HIS A 414 15.52 0.22 4.43
CA HIS A 414 16.83 0.67 3.91
C HIS A 414 17.00 2.18 3.96
N ALA A 415 16.00 2.95 3.56
CA ALA A 415 16.08 4.42 3.55
C ALA A 415 16.34 4.99 4.95
N TYR A 416 15.60 4.48 5.95
CA TYR A 416 15.78 4.86 7.35
C TYR A 416 17.13 4.39 7.90
N LEU A 417 17.58 3.19 7.56
CA LEU A 417 18.93 2.72 7.93
C LEU A 417 20.00 3.70 7.44
N ILE A 418 19.95 4.08 6.17
CA ILE A 418 20.93 4.98 5.55
C ILE A 418 20.93 6.34 6.24
N GLU A 419 19.75 6.93 6.46
CA GLU A 419 19.59 8.22 7.15
C GLU A 419 20.20 8.17 8.56
N ARG A 420 19.88 7.14 9.35
CA ARG A 420 20.39 7.00 10.72
C ARG A 420 21.89 6.73 10.80
N LEU A 421 22.44 5.97 9.85
CA LEU A 421 23.88 5.76 9.76
C LEU A 421 24.64 7.02 9.31
N ALA A 422 24.01 7.90 8.53
CA ALA A 422 24.60 9.20 8.18
C ALA A 422 24.59 10.17 9.37
N ASP A 423 23.54 10.15 10.19
CA ASP A 423 23.37 11.08 11.31
C ASP A 423 24.14 10.66 12.58
N TYR A 424 24.00 9.40 13.03
CA TYR A 424 24.55 8.90 14.30
C TYR A 424 24.76 7.37 14.28
N PRO A 425 25.76 6.87 13.52
CA PRO A 425 25.90 5.45 13.24
C PRO A 425 26.18 4.59 14.48
N GLU A 426 27.07 5.05 15.38
CA GLU A 426 27.43 4.35 16.62
C GLU A 426 26.23 4.16 17.55
N THR A 427 25.53 5.27 17.85
CA THR A 427 24.37 5.29 18.75
C THR A 427 23.17 4.53 18.18
N PHE A 428 23.02 4.48 16.85
CA PHE A 428 21.91 3.76 16.23
C PHE A 428 22.11 2.24 16.33
N LEU A 429 23.32 1.75 15.98
CA LEU A 429 23.62 0.33 15.96
C LEU A 429 23.87 -0.25 17.35
N GLN A 430 24.47 0.48 18.30
CA GLN A 430 24.67 0.01 19.70
C GLN A 430 25.31 -1.38 19.79
N GLU A 431 26.41 -1.61 19.05
CA GLU A 431 27.11 -2.91 18.97
C GLU A 431 26.27 -4.10 18.45
N ARG A 432 25.09 -3.83 17.87
CA ARG A 432 24.22 -4.85 17.30
C ARG A 432 24.76 -5.40 15.98
N VAL A 433 24.41 -6.66 15.70
CA VAL A 433 24.66 -7.26 14.39
C VAL A 433 23.72 -6.61 13.36
N LEU A 434 24.29 -6.10 12.26
CA LEU A 434 23.51 -5.55 11.16
C LEU A 434 23.19 -6.63 10.14
N VAL A 435 21.91 -6.87 9.90
CA VAL A 435 21.40 -7.74 8.85
C VAL A 435 20.67 -6.89 7.82
N VAL A 436 21.15 -6.88 6.58
CA VAL A 436 20.45 -6.25 5.46
C VAL A 436 19.83 -7.36 4.62
N ASP A 437 18.50 -7.44 4.66
CA ASP A 437 17.72 -8.38 3.86
C ASP A 437 17.41 -7.78 2.48
N GLU A 438 17.39 -8.62 1.44
CA GLU A 438 17.29 -8.20 0.04
C GLU A 438 18.26 -7.05 -0.33
N ALA A 439 19.51 -7.18 0.13
CA ALA A 439 20.60 -6.22 0.05
C ALA A 439 20.87 -5.62 -1.34
N GLN A 440 20.46 -6.30 -2.41
CA GLN A 440 20.52 -5.75 -3.77
C GLN A 440 19.69 -4.47 -3.96
N GLN A 441 18.64 -4.26 -3.15
CA GLN A 441 17.83 -3.03 -3.17
C GLN A 441 18.43 -1.91 -2.31
N LEU A 442 19.38 -2.23 -1.42
CA LEU A 442 20.05 -1.21 -0.60
C LEU A 442 20.80 -0.22 -1.49
N PHE A 443 21.49 -0.70 -2.52
CA PHE A 443 22.28 0.15 -3.42
C PHE A 443 21.40 1.18 -4.15
N THR A 444 20.30 0.75 -4.75
CA THR A 444 19.38 1.68 -5.44
C THR A 444 18.74 2.68 -4.48
N THR A 445 18.44 2.23 -3.25
CA THR A 445 17.90 3.10 -2.19
C THR A 445 18.94 4.13 -1.75
N LEU A 446 20.18 3.72 -1.53
CA LEU A 446 21.31 4.58 -1.17
C LEU A 446 21.52 5.70 -2.18
N GLU A 447 21.57 5.34 -3.45
CA GLU A 447 21.76 6.31 -4.54
C GLU A 447 20.57 7.26 -4.69
N ARG A 448 19.34 6.79 -4.43
CA ARG A 448 18.14 7.64 -4.48
C ARG A 448 18.06 8.58 -3.29
N THR A 449 18.33 8.11 -2.07
CA THR A 449 18.28 8.96 -0.86
C THR A 449 19.32 10.08 -0.91
N ASN A 450 20.44 9.86 -1.59
CA ASN A 450 21.48 10.88 -1.77
C ASN A 450 21.25 11.80 -2.99
N GLN A 451 20.12 11.68 -3.71
CA GLN A 451 19.76 12.64 -4.76
C GLN A 451 19.18 13.91 -4.13
N LYS A 452 19.70 15.06 -4.52
CA LYS A 452 19.07 16.35 -4.22
C LYS A 452 17.95 16.60 -5.23
N SER A 453 16.83 17.15 -4.78
CA SER A 453 15.74 17.57 -5.65
C SER A 453 15.04 18.80 -5.12
N VAL A 454 14.71 19.73 -6.01
CA VAL A 454 13.98 20.96 -5.69
C VAL A 454 12.85 21.15 -6.68
N LYS A 455 11.70 21.58 -6.17
CA LYS A 455 10.52 21.89 -6.98
C LYS A 455 10.56 23.34 -7.41
N ILE A 456 10.48 23.57 -8.73
CA ILE A 456 10.70 24.89 -9.31
C ILE A 456 9.59 25.85 -8.89
N SER A 457 8.32 25.42 -8.96
CA SER A 457 7.18 26.29 -8.63
C SER A 457 7.25 26.85 -7.21
N GLU A 458 7.57 26.00 -6.23
CA GLU A 458 7.65 26.37 -4.81
C GLU A 458 8.75 27.41 -4.55
N GLN A 459 9.88 27.29 -5.24
CA GLN A 459 10.94 28.29 -5.14
C GLN A 459 10.50 29.62 -5.75
N LEU A 460 9.91 29.58 -6.95
CA LEU A 460 9.50 30.79 -7.66
C LEU A 460 8.37 31.55 -6.94
N GLU A 461 7.46 30.86 -6.24
CA GLU A 461 6.41 31.47 -5.41
C GLU A 461 6.96 32.35 -4.28
N THR A 462 8.18 32.09 -3.81
CA THR A 462 8.82 32.90 -2.76
C THR A 462 9.38 34.24 -3.26
N VAL A 463 9.42 34.45 -4.58
CA VAL A 463 10.03 35.64 -5.20
C VAL A 463 8.99 36.73 -5.41
N ASP A 464 9.22 37.92 -4.83
CA ASP A 464 8.44 39.11 -5.17
C ASP A 464 8.78 39.62 -6.57
N THR A 465 7.87 39.39 -7.51
CA THR A 465 7.98 39.85 -8.91
C THR A 465 7.12 41.08 -9.21
N GLU A 466 6.23 41.47 -8.30
CA GLU A 466 5.33 42.62 -8.51
C GLU A 466 6.05 43.94 -8.24
N ASN A 467 6.94 43.97 -7.25
CA ASN A 467 7.64 45.19 -6.85
C ASN A 467 9.07 45.34 -7.40
N SER A 468 9.55 44.38 -8.21
CA SER A 468 10.92 44.38 -8.75
C SER A 468 10.98 43.96 -10.22
N HIS A 469 11.26 44.93 -11.10
CA HIS A 469 11.53 44.67 -12.51
C HIS A 469 12.75 43.77 -12.74
N LEU A 470 13.75 43.83 -11.84
CA LEU A 470 14.92 42.95 -11.90
C LEU A 470 14.52 41.50 -11.62
N ASN A 471 13.76 41.26 -10.55
CA ASN A 471 13.30 39.93 -10.18
C ASN A 471 12.45 39.32 -11.29
N LYS A 472 11.55 40.11 -11.88
CA LYS A 472 10.74 39.68 -13.02
C LYS A 472 11.61 39.19 -14.20
N ARG A 473 12.62 39.96 -14.59
CA ARG A 473 13.56 39.56 -15.68
C ARG A 473 14.38 38.33 -15.33
N LEU A 474 14.83 38.21 -14.08
CA LEU A 474 15.58 37.04 -13.62
C LEU A 474 14.71 35.78 -13.58
N VAL A 475 13.46 35.88 -13.14
CA VAL A 475 12.49 34.76 -13.16
C VAL A 475 12.18 34.33 -14.60
N GLU A 476 12.00 35.28 -15.53
CA GLU A 476 11.83 34.97 -16.96
C GLU A 476 13.06 34.26 -17.55
N SER A 477 14.27 34.75 -17.25
CA SER A 477 15.55 34.13 -17.65
C SER A 477 15.67 32.70 -17.09
N LEU A 478 15.49 32.54 -15.78
CA LEU A 478 15.56 31.26 -15.09
C LEU A 478 14.55 30.25 -15.65
N THR A 479 13.30 30.68 -15.85
CA THR A 479 12.24 29.85 -16.45
C THR A 479 12.58 29.42 -17.87
N PHE A 480 13.18 30.32 -18.66
CA PHE A 480 13.66 30.01 -20.00
C PHE A 480 14.79 28.96 -19.97
N GLN A 481 15.80 29.17 -19.12
CA GLN A 481 16.92 28.23 -19.01
C GLN A 481 16.48 26.85 -18.54
N LEU A 482 15.56 26.78 -17.57
CA LEU A 482 15.03 25.51 -17.08
C LEU A 482 14.22 24.76 -18.15
N LYS A 483 13.65 25.44 -19.15
CA LYS A 483 12.91 24.81 -20.28
C LYS A 483 13.84 24.20 -21.34
N ASN A 484 15.12 24.55 -21.34
CA ASN A 484 16.06 24.03 -22.32
C ASN A 484 16.39 22.55 -22.08
N LYS A 485 16.51 21.77 -23.15
CA LYS A 485 16.95 20.36 -23.06
C LYS A 485 18.34 20.20 -22.44
N LYS A 486 19.22 21.17 -22.69
CA LYS A 486 20.54 21.27 -22.07
C LYS A 486 20.50 22.43 -21.09
N LEU A 487 20.64 22.12 -19.81
CA LEU A 487 20.57 23.10 -18.74
C LEU A 487 21.90 23.88 -18.67
N ASP A 488 21.81 25.20 -18.74
CA ASP A 488 22.95 26.10 -18.48
C ASP A 488 23.12 26.24 -16.97
N SER A 489 23.90 25.33 -16.38
CA SER A 489 24.01 25.20 -14.92
C SER A 489 24.61 26.46 -14.28
N GLU A 490 25.59 27.09 -14.94
CA GLU A 490 26.21 28.31 -14.44
C GLU A 490 25.22 29.48 -14.43
N LYS A 491 24.49 29.67 -15.53
CA LYS A 491 23.48 30.73 -15.62
C LYS A 491 22.33 30.53 -14.65
N ILE A 492 21.84 29.29 -14.53
CA ILE A 492 20.76 28.93 -13.59
C ILE A 492 21.19 29.18 -12.14
N ALA A 493 22.40 28.73 -11.75
CA ALA A 493 22.93 28.95 -10.40
C ALA A 493 23.12 30.44 -10.09
N LEU A 494 23.54 31.24 -11.08
CA LEU A 494 23.67 32.69 -10.94
C LEU A 494 22.30 33.35 -10.71
N ASP A 495 21.34 33.11 -11.61
CA ASP A 495 20.01 33.70 -11.53
C ASP A 495 19.29 33.29 -10.24
N ALA A 496 19.41 32.02 -9.83
CA ALA A 496 18.86 31.52 -8.56
C ALA A 496 19.45 32.23 -7.33
N ARG A 497 20.77 32.47 -7.29
CA ARG A 497 21.42 33.20 -6.18
C ARG A 497 20.97 34.66 -6.10
N GLU A 498 20.90 35.34 -7.24
CA GLU A 498 20.42 36.73 -7.31
C GLU A 498 18.96 36.87 -6.83
N LEU A 499 18.14 35.83 -7.06
CA LEU A 499 16.77 35.74 -6.58
C LEU A 499 16.65 35.25 -5.12
N GLY A 500 17.75 34.90 -4.45
CA GLY A 500 17.75 34.34 -3.09
C GLY A 500 17.28 32.89 -2.98
N LEU A 501 17.16 32.17 -4.10
CA LEU A 501 16.70 30.78 -4.19
C LEU A 501 17.85 29.81 -3.87
N LYS A 502 18.22 29.71 -2.60
CA LYS A 502 19.40 28.95 -2.13
C LYS A 502 19.36 27.47 -2.53
N GLU A 503 18.25 26.79 -2.31
CA GLU A 503 18.14 25.35 -2.59
C GLU A 503 18.30 25.07 -4.09
N LEU A 504 17.69 25.91 -4.93
CA LEU A 504 17.82 25.79 -6.38
C LEU A 504 19.26 26.10 -6.81
N ALA A 505 19.90 27.12 -6.25
CA ALA A 505 21.29 27.44 -6.54
C ALA A 505 22.24 26.27 -6.19
N GLU A 506 22.11 25.70 -5.00
CA GLU A 506 22.93 24.58 -4.51
C GLU A 506 22.86 23.32 -5.39
N ILE A 507 21.73 23.08 -6.06
CA ILE A 507 21.61 21.95 -7.00
C ILE A 507 22.53 22.10 -8.21
N PHE A 508 22.75 23.34 -8.66
CA PHE A 508 23.56 23.66 -9.83
C PHE A 508 25.00 24.04 -9.47
N GLU A 509 25.38 24.00 -8.20
CA GLU A 509 26.77 24.10 -7.77
C GLU A 509 27.57 22.85 -8.17
N HIS A 510 28.82 23.04 -8.59
CA HIS A 510 29.72 21.97 -9.04
C HIS A 510 29.12 21.03 -10.11
N PRO A 511 28.66 21.56 -11.27
CA PRO A 511 28.05 20.76 -12.33
C PRO A 511 29.00 19.69 -12.91
N GLU A 512 30.31 19.84 -12.73
CA GLU A 512 31.32 18.85 -13.11
C GLU A 512 31.30 17.59 -12.22
N GLN A 513 30.84 17.72 -10.97
CA GLN A 513 30.78 16.65 -9.98
C GLN A 513 29.41 15.98 -9.92
N ASN A 514 28.39 16.56 -10.57
CA ASN A 514 27.00 16.14 -10.47
C ASN A 514 26.37 15.87 -11.85
N PHE A 515 25.54 14.84 -11.94
CA PHE A 515 24.55 14.70 -12.99
C PHE A 515 23.32 15.51 -12.61
N ILE A 516 22.97 16.51 -13.41
CA ILE A 516 21.82 17.38 -13.20
C ILE A 516 20.80 17.17 -14.32
N TRP A 517 19.54 16.98 -13.97
CA TRP A 517 18.46 16.84 -14.94
C TRP A 517 17.15 17.43 -14.40
N ARG A 518 16.22 17.69 -15.33
CA ARG A 518 14.87 18.17 -15.02
C ARG A 518 13.86 17.09 -15.38
N ASP A 519 12.89 16.88 -14.51
CA ASP A 519 11.70 16.06 -14.76
C ASP A 519 10.44 16.84 -14.39
N GLY A 520 9.70 17.31 -15.40
CA GLY A 520 8.52 18.15 -15.20
C GLY A 520 8.82 19.44 -14.42
N ASP A 521 8.30 19.56 -13.21
CA ASP A 521 8.48 20.70 -12.30
C ASP A 521 9.62 20.49 -11.29
N MET A 522 10.34 19.37 -11.37
CA MET A 522 11.43 19.03 -10.46
C MET A 522 12.79 19.15 -11.15
N VAL A 523 13.77 19.69 -10.44
CA VAL A 523 15.19 19.58 -10.79
C VAL A 523 15.86 18.62 -9.84
N HIS A 524 16.69 17.74 -10.37
CA HIS A 524 17.45 16.75 -9.60
C HIS A 524 18.95 16.92 -9.82
N ALA A 525 19.73 16.66 -8.78
CA ALA A 525 21.18 16.52 -8.84
C ALA A 525 21.63 15.24 -8.12
N SER A 526 22.58 14.53 -8.72
CA SER A 526 23.22 13.36 -8.11
C SER A 526 24.72 13.37 -8.37
N SER A 527 25.53 13.08 -7.35
CA SER A 527 26.98 12.96 -7.50
C SER A 527 27.35 11.98 -8.62
N THR A 528 28.42 12.26 -9.34
CA THR A 528 28.91 11.38 -10.41
C THR A 528 29.54 10.09 -9.88
N ASP A 529 29.98 10.06 -8.62
CA ASP A 529 30.48 8.88 -7.94
C ASP A 529 29.34 8.14 -7.19
N PHE A 530 29.59 6.85 -6.89
CA PHE A 530 28.72 6.05 -6.05
C PHE A 530 28.96 6.33 -4.57
N TYR A 531 27.88 6.28 -3.80
CA TYR A 531 27.97 6.42 -2.36
C TYR A 531 28.57 5.17 -1.73
N ASN A 532 29.40 5.36 -0.71
CA ASN A 532 30.09 4.27 -0.04
C ASN A 532 29.33 3.90 1.24
N PHE A 533 28.58 2.81 1.21
CA PHE A 533 27.83 2.31 2.35
C PHE A 533 28.74 1.79 3.47
N GLU A 534 29.84 1.11 3.13
CA GLU A 534 30.83 0.63 4.11
C GLU A 534 31.31 1.76 5.04
N LYS A 535 31.52 2.97 4.51
CA LYS A 535 31.93 4.16 5.29
C LYS A 535 30.87 4.68 6.25
N LEU A 536 29.59 4.36 6.04
CA LEU A 536 28.49 4.76 6.93
C LEU A 536 28.38 3.81 8.13
N VAL A 537 28.93 2.60 8.03
CA VAL A 537 28.83 1.60 9.10
C VAL A 537 30.04 1.74 10.05
N PRO A 538 29.82 1.79 11.37
CA PRO A 538 30.89 1.78 12.36
C PRO A 538 31.86 0.62 12.20
N SER A 539 33.14 0.91 12.43
CA SER A 539 34.19 -0.11 12.39
C SER A 539 33.95 -1.19 13.46
N GLY A 540 34.09 -2.46 13.09
CA GLY A 540 33.87 -3.59 13.99
C GLY A 540 32.42 -4.09 14.04
N THR A 541 31.46 -3.41 13.40
CA THR A 541 30.09 -3.93 13.26
C THR A 541 30.09 -5.22 12.45
N LYS A 542 29.52 -6.30 12.99
CA LYS A 542 29.29 -7.52 12.19
C LYS A 542 28.13 -7.30 11.24
N ILE A 543 28.37 -7.47 9.93
CA ILE A 543 27.37 -7.26 8.87
C ILE A 543 27.07 -8.57 8.14
N TYR A 544 25.78 -8.86 7.95
CA TYR A 544 25.28 -9.87 7.02
C TYR A 544 24.44 -9.19 5.94
N MET A 545 24.82 -9.41 4.68
CA MET A 545 24.09 -8.92 3.50
C MET A 545 23.44 -10.12 2.82
N LEU A 546 22.11 -10.24 2.88
CA LEU A 546 21.38 -11.34 2.29
C LEU A 546 20.63 -10.88 1.04
N GLY A 547 20.59 -11.70 0.00
CA GLY A 547 19.88 -11.36 -1.23
C GLY A 547 19.67 -12.57 -2.12
N ALA A 548 18.69 -12.49 -3.02
CA ALA A 548 18.44 -13.55 -4.01
C ALA A 548 19.56 -13.66 -5.04
N THR A 549 20.12 -12.51 -5.45
CA THR A 549 21.16 -12.42 -6.48
C THR A 549 22.11 -11.29 -6.09
N LEU A 550 23.27 -11.65 -5.52
CA LEU A 550 24.33 -10.72 -5.13
C LEU A 550 25.56 -10.86 -6.05
N SER A 551 25.71 -12.01 -6.70
CA SER A 551 26.68 -12.31 -7.75
C SER A 551 26.07 -11.91 -9.10
N LEU A 552 26.51 -10.76 -9.62
CA LEU A 552 26.08 -10.31 -10.94
C LEU A 552 26.84 -11.05 -12.03
N THR A 553 28.14 -11.35 -11.85
CA THR A 553 28.97 -12.17 -12.77
C THR A 553 29.37 -13.50 -12.14
N GLU A 554 29.74 -14.50 -12.95
CA GLU A 554 30.17 -15.83 -12.47
C GLU A 554 31.45 -15.78 -11.63
N ASP A 555 32.34 -14.82 -11.92
CA ASP A 555 33.69 -14.80 -11.33
C ASP A 555 33.88 -13.70 -10.27
N LYS A 556 33.00 -12.68 -10.23
CA LYS A 556 33.14 -11.54 -9.31
C LYS A 556 31.79 -10.99 -8.82
N PRO A 557 31.54 -10.94 -7.51
CA PRO A 557 30.38 -10.25 -6.96
C PRO A 557 30.58 -8.74 -7.11
N ILE A 558 29.73 -8.09 -7.92
CA ILE A 558 29.80 -6.64 -8.17
C ILE A 558 29.12 -5.85 -7.03
N PHE A 559 28.06 -6.37 -6.41
CA PHE A 559 27.30 -5.67 -5.37
C PHE A 559 28.10 -5.25 -4.13
N PRO A 560 28.98 -6.11 -3.55
CA PRO A 560 29.84 -5.68 -2.46
C PRO A 560 30.69 -4.45 -2.83
N GLU A 561 31.25 -4.42 -4.04
CA GLU A 561 32.10 -3.32 -4.49
C GLU A 561 31.32 -2.03 -4.70
N LEU A 562 30.07 -2.13 -5.18
CA LEU A 562 29.17 -0.99 -5.34
C LEU A 562 28.78 -0.35 -4.01
N LEU A 563 28.75 -1.14 -2.94
CA LEU A 563 28.51 -0.68 -1.58
C LEU A 563 29.80 -0.21 -0.88
N GLY A 564 30.94 -0.26 -1.58
CA GLY A 564 32.25 0.19 -1.09
C GLY A 564 33.16 -0.92 -0.55
N PHE A 565 32.63 -2.11 -0.28
CA PHE A 565 33.38 -3.20 0.37
C PHE A 565 34.45 -3.79 -0.54
N LYS A 566 35.71 -3.73 -0.07
CA LYS A 566 36.86 -4.35 -0.74
C LYS A 566 37.31 -5.66 -0.10
N ASP A 567 37.09 -5.82 1.20
CA ASP A 567 37.37 -7.05 1.94
C ASP A 567 36.07 -7.61 2.48
N TYR A 568 35.61 -8.73 1.91
CA TYR A 568 34.35 -9.37 2.27
C TYR A 568 34.43 -10.88 2.07
N ARG A 569 33.51 -11.60 2.72
CA ARG A 569 33.32 -13.04 2.53
C ARG A 569 32.02 -13.26 1.78
N PHE A 570 32.05 -14.09 0.73
CA PHE A 570 30.89 -14.32 -0.13
C PHE A 570 30.51 -15.80 -0.12
N PHE A 571 29.22 -16.08 0.11
CA PHE A 571 28.67 -17.42 0.17
C PHE A 571 27.48 -17.51 -0.76
N LYS A 572 27.50 -18.50 -1.65
CA LYS A 572 26.41 -18.79 -2.57
C LYS A 572 25.80 -20.13 -2.23
N PHE A 573 24.49 -20.14 -2.01
CA PHE A 573 23.71 -21.35 -1.78
C PHE A 573 22.96 -21.74 -3.05
N GLU A 574 23.05 -23.01 -3.43
CA GLU A 574 22.42 -23.51 -4.64
C GLU A 574 20.90 -23.47 -4.57
N SER A 575 20.28 -23.00 -5.66
CA SER A 575 18.84 -23.15 -5.91
C SER A 575 18.61 -24.41 -6.72
N HIS A 576 17.53 -25.13 -6.41
CA HIS A 576 16.96 -26.08 -7.35
C HIS A 576 15.87 -25.34 -8.13
N PRO A 577 15.76 -25.53 -9.46
CA PRO A 577 14.67 -24.97 -10.24
C PRO A 577 13.33 -25.42 -9.66
N ALA A 578 12.35 -24.53 -9.67
CA ALA A 578 11.01 -24.86 -9.21
C ALA A 578 10.33 -25.81 -10.21
N ASP A 579 9.83 -26.95 -9.73
CA ASP A 579 9.15 -27.93 -10.58
C ASP A 579 7.71 -27.49 -10.97
N ASN A 580 7.16 -26.54 -10.22
CA ASN A 580 5.82 -25.97 -10.40
C ASN A 580 5.83 -24.62 -11.17
N GLN A 581 6.94 -24.29 -11.83
CA GLN A 581 7.02 -23.11 -12.70
C GLN A 581 7.83 -23.43 -13.97
N GLU A 582 7.45 -22.85 -15.11
CA GLU A 582 8.25 -22.97 -16.34
C GLU A 582 8.28 -21.65 -17.12
N ILE A 583 9.41 -21.37 -17.77
CA ILE A 583 9.66 -20.14 -18.53
C ILE A 583 9.71 -20.45 -20.03
N PHE A 584 8.87 -19.77 -20.81
CA PHE A 584 8.85 -19.79 -22.26
C PHE A 584 9.37 -18.48 -22.84
N ILE A 585 10.32 -18.58 -23.77
CA ILE A 585 10.83 -17.44 -24.54
C ILE A 585 10.36 -17.59 -25.97
N LEU A 586 9.65 -16.59 -26.49
CA LEU A 586 9.26 -16.59 -27.90
C LEU A 586 10.46 -16.24 -28.79
N SER A 587 10.75 -17.08 -29.79
CA SER A 587 11.82 -16.83 -30.76
C SER A 587 11.39 -16.00 -31.97
N ASP A 588 10.10 -15.98 -32.31
CA ASP A 588 9.53 -15.42 -33.54
C ASP A 588 8.74 -14.11 -33.34
N GLY A 589 8.76 -13.55 -32.12
CA GLY A 589 8.11 -12.27 -31.83
C GLY A 589 8.69 -11.10 -32.66
N PRO A 590 7.95 -9.99 -32.81
CA PRO A 590 8.36 -8.86 -33.63
C PRO A 590 9.61 -8.17 -33.09
N HIS A 591 10.47 -7.68 -33.99
CA HIS A 591 11.65 -6.91 -33.61
C HIS A 591 11.27 -5.54 -33.05
N ILE A 592 11.35 -5.39 -31.72
CA ILE A 592 10.95 -4.18 -30.97
C ILE A 592 11.49 -2.86 -31.55
N LYS A 593 12.72 -2.85 -32.10
CA LYS A 593 13.33 -1.63 -32.67
C LYS A 593 12.66 -1.18 -33.98
N ASN A 594 12.06 -2.10 -34.72
CA ASN A 594 11.53 -1.88 -36.05
C ASN A 594 9.98 -1.86 -36.05
N THR A 595 9.36 -2.09 -34.90
CA THR A 595 7.90 -2.11 -34.73
C THR A 595 7.45 -0.88 -33.97
N GLY A 596 6.51 -0.12 -34.54
CA GLY A 596 5.90 1.04 -33.86
C GLY A 596 5.23 0.63 -32.55
N VAL A 597 5.12 1.57 -31.60
CA VAL A 597 4.55 1.30 -30.26
C VAL A 597 3.14 0.71 -30.36
N MET A 598 2.30 1.26 -31.25
CA MET A 598 0.93 0.77 -31.50
C MET A 598 0.93 -0.66 -32.06
N ALA A 599 1.68 -0.92 -33.14
CA ALA A 599 1.73 -2.24 -33.76
C ALA A 599 2.26 -3.31 -32.78
N TYR A 600 3.20 -2.93 -31.91
CA TYR A 600 3.69 -3.83 -30.87
C TYR A 600 2.65 -4.05 -29.77
N ALA A 601 1.88 -3.02 -29.38
CA ALA A 601 0.78 -3.17 -28.45
C ALA A 601 -0.29 -4.13 -28.99
N HIS A 602 -0.64 -4.03 -30.28
CA HIS A 602 -1.58 -4.96 -30.91
C HIS A 602 -1.10 -6.41 -30.83
N TYR A 603 0.15 -6.66 -31.23
CA TYR A 603 0.76 -7.98 -31.08
C TYR A 603 0.70 -8.51 -29.63
N VAL A 604 0.93 -7.65 -28.63
CA VAL A 604 0.86 -8.05 -27.22
C VAL A 604 -0.58 -8.37 -26.81
N ALA A 605 -1.56 -7.56 -27.22
CA ALA A 605 -2.98 -7.80 -26.94
C ALA A 605 -3.42 -9.13 -27.55
N ASP A 606 -3.11 -9.39 -28.82
CA ASP A 606 -3.43 -10.65 -29.50
C ASP A 606 -2.89 -11.87 -28.73
N LYS A 607 -1.62 -11.81 -28.30
CA LYS A 607 -1.01 -12.89 -27.50
C LYS A 607 -1.59 -13.03 -26.10
N VAL A 608 -2.05 -11.95 -25.49
CA VAL A 608 -2.73 -12.01 -24.20
C VAL A 608 -4.11 -12.64 -24.37
N SER A 609 -4.87 -12.28 -25.40
CA SER A 609 -6.18 -12.87 -25.73
C SER A 609 -6.08 -14.37 -25.98
N GLU A 610 -5.12 -14.82 -26.82
CA GLU A 610 -4.87 -16.25 -27.08
C GLU A 610 -4.62 -17.06 -25.79
N VAL A 611 -3.91 -16.48 -24.82
CA VAL A 611 -3.63 -17.14 -23.53
C VAL A 611 -4.83 -17.06 -22.59
N ALA A 612 -5.57 -15.96 -22.60
CA ALA A 612 -6.76 -15.77 -21.77
C ALA A 612 -7.91 -16.70 -22.18
N GLU A 613 -8.00 -17.09 -23.45
CA GLU A 613 -8.97 -18.10 -23.94
C GLU A 613 -8.86 -19.46 -23.24
N LEU A 614 -7.70 -19.77 -22.64
CA LEU A 614 -7.49 -20.99 -21.86
C LEU A 614 -8.22 -20.99 -20.51
N GLY A 615 -8.83 -19.87 -20.11
CA GLY A 615 -9.56 -19.73 -18.84
C GLY A 615 -8.68 -19.52 -17.61
N TYR A 616 -7.37 -19.37 -17.78
CA TYR A 616 -6.44 -19.07 -16.67
C TYR A 616 -6.40 -17.57 -16.35
N GLN A 617 -6.04 -17.23 -15.12
CA GLN A 617 -5.75 -15.85 -14.73
C GLN A 617 -4.40 -15.40 -15.32
N VAL A 618 -4.41 -14.24 -15.97
CA VAL A 618 -3.25 -13.70 -16.70
C VAL A 618 -2.77 -12.41 -16.05
N VAL A 619 -1.47 -12.33 -15.75
CA VAL A 619 -0.81 -11.11 -15.29
C VAL A 619 0.16 -10.65 -16.36
N VAL A 620 0.07 -9.40 -16.79
CA VAL A 620 0.97 -8.82 -17.79
C VAL A 620 1.74 -7.65 -17.17
N LEU A 621 3.08 -7.74 -17.18
CA LEU A 621 3.95 -6.73 -16.57
C LEU A 621 4.61 -5.85 -17.61
N PHE A 622 4.20 -4.57 -17.66
CA PHE A 622 4.71 -3.58 -18.58
C PHE A 622 5.86 -2.77 -17.99
N THR A 623 6.74 -2.29 -18.87
CA THR A 623 7.82 -1.35 -18.54
C THR A 623 7.46 0.11 -18.86
N ALA A 624 6.32 0.36 -19.52
CA ALA A 624 5.89 1.68 -19.96
C ALA A 624 4.36 1.82 -19.92
N LYS A 625 3.88 2.93 -19.34
CA LYS A 625 2.45 3.25 -19.20
C LYS A 625 1.72 3.29 -20.54
N VAL A 626 2.32 3.91 -21.54
CA VAL A 626 1.75 4.03 -22.90
C VAL A 626 1.42 2.66 -23.50
N SER A 627 2.31 1.67 -23.35
CA SER A 627 2.06 0.32 -23.86
C SER A 627 0.95 -0.41 -23.10
N LEU A 628 0.87 -0.22 -21.78
CA LEU A 628 -0.21 -0.78 -20.96
C LEU A 628 -1.56 -0.22 -21.40
N THR A 629 -1.66 1.11 -21.57
CA THR A 629 -2.91 1.78 -21.96
C THR A 629 -3.44 1.26 -23.29
N PHE A 630 -2.60 1.18 -24.32
CA PHE A 630 -3.05 0.67 -25.62
C PHE A 630 -3.49 -0.80 -25.60
N VAL A 631 -2.78 -1.64 -24.85
CA VAL A 631 -3.20 -3.05 -24.69
C VAL A 631 -4.51 -3.15 -23.91
N ALA A 632 -4.68 -2.35 -22.86
CA ALA A 632 -5.91 -2.32 -22.07
C ALA A 632 -7.13 -1.91 -22.91
N GLU A 633 -6.98 -0.86 -23.73
CA GLU A 633 -8.03 -0.36 -24.64
C GLU A 633 -8.43 -1.44 -25.65
N GLN A 634 -7.46 -2.11 -26.28
CA GLN A 634 -7.75 -3.16 -27.25
C GLN A 634 -8.43 -4.38 -26.61
N LEU A 635 -7.87 -4.92 -25.52
CA LEU A 635 -8.46 -6.08 -24.83
C LEU A 635 -9.88 -5.79 -24.32
N SER A 636 -10.13 -4.58 -23.84
CA SER A 636 -11.48 -4.17 -23.42
C SER A 636 -12.44 -4.08 -24.61
N ALA A 637 -11.96 -3.62 -25.78
CA ALA A 637 -12.74 -3.59 -27.02
C ALA A 637 -13.05 -4.99 -27.56
N GLU A 638 -12.18 -5.97 -27.30
CA GLU A 638 -12.39 -7.39 -27.59
C GLU A 638 -13.34 -8.09 -26.59
N GLY A 639 -13.73 -7.40 -25.51
CA GLY A 639 -14.70 -7.87 -24.53
C GLY A 639 -14.11 -8.57 -23.30
N TRP A 640 -12.80 -8.47 -23.07
CA TRP A 640 -12.15 -9.06 -21.90
C TRP A 640 -12.35 -8.24 -20.62
N ASP A 641 -12.48 -8.94 -19.49
CA ASP A 641 -12.49 -8.34 -18.15
C ASP A 641 -11.06 -7.95 -17.71
N VAL A 642 -10.66 -6.73 -18.06
CA VAL A 642 -9.32 -6.19 -17.82
C VAL A 642 -9.25 -5.34 -16.55
N LEU A 643 -8.23 -5.60 -15.74
CA LEU A 643 -7.84 -4.82 -14.56
C LEU A 643 -6.49 -4.13 -14.82
N ALA A 644 -6.53 -2.90 -15.31
CA ALA A 644 -5.36 -2.13 -15.69
C ALA A 644 -4.99 -1.05 -14.64
N GLN A 645 -3.72 -1.01 -14.24
CA GLN A 645 -3.20 -0.01 -13.31
C GLN A 645 -3.32 1.41 -13.86
N ASP A 646 -3.73 2.35 -13.00
CA ASP A 646 -4.01 3.76 -13.30
C ASP A 646 -5.23 3.98 -14.21
N ILE A 647 -5.94 2.92 -14.63
CA ILE A 647 -7.20 2.99 -15.39
C ILE A 647 -8.34 2.50 -14.50
N ASN A 648 -8.23 1.29 -13.94
CA ASN A 648 -9.25 0.68 -13.08
C ASN A 648 -8.98 0.84 -11.58
N GLY A 649 -7.90 1.53 -11.21
CA GLY A 649 -7.52 1.84 -9.83
C GLY A 649 -6.01 1.79 -9.58
N THR A 650 -5.64 2.01 -8.32
CA THR A 650 -4.26 1.83 -7.83
C THR A 650 -3.84 0.36 -7.87
N ALA A 651 -2.53 0.10 -7.82
CA ALA A 651 -1.99 -1.27 -7.82
C ALA A 651 -2.61 -2.17 -6.72
N ALA A 652 -2.81 -1.65 -5.52
CA ALA A 652 -3.42 -2.39 -4.42
C ALA A 652 -4.90 -2.74 -4.70
N GLN A 653 -5.66 -1.78 -5.25
CA GLN A 653 -7.08 -1.96 -5.57
C GLN A 653 -7.27 -3.02 -6.65
N ILE A 654 -6.55 -2.92 -7.77
CA ILE A 654 -6.72 -3.88 -8.87
C ILE A 654 -6.23 -5.28 -8.50
N LYS A 655 -5.16 -5.39 -7.69
CA LYS A 655 -4.73 -6.70 -7.15
C LYS A 655 -5.83 -7.33 -6.31
N LYS A 656 -6.47 -6.56 -5.43
CA LYS A 656 -7.56 -7.08 -4.59
C LYS A 656 -8.74 -7.59 -5.42
N LYS A 657 -9.09 -6.89 -6.51
CA LYS A 657 -10.13 -7.33 -7.45
C LYS A 657 -9.74 -8.62 -8.17
N PHE A 658 -8.51 -8.69 -8.67
CA PHE A 658 -7.96 -9.88 -9.33
C PHE A 658 -7.93 -11.11 -8.40
N ASP A 659 -7.51 -10.90 -7.15
CA ASP A 659 -7.55 -11.88 -6.06
C ASP A 659 -8.97 -12.40 -5.74
N LYS A 660 -10.01 -11.60 -6.00
CA LYS A 660 -11.42 -11.97 -5.82
C LYS A 660 -12.01 -12.63 -7.08
N GLY A 661 -11.26 -12.68 -8.18
CA GLY A 661 -11.76 -13.19 -9.46
C GLY A 661 -12.62 -12.19 -10.24
N GLU A 662 -12.64 -10.91 -9.87
CA GLU A 662 -13.43 -9.85 -10.56
C GLU A 662 -12.85 -9.45 -11.93
N GLY A 663 -11.72 -10.03 -12.34
CA GLY A 663 -11.14 -9.83 -13.66
C GLY A 663 -10.11 -10.90 -13.99
N GLN A 664 -10.10 -11.36 -15.24
CA GLN A 664 -9.24 -12.44 -15.69
C GLN A 664 -7.82 -11.94 -16.03
N ILE A 665 -7.71 -10.71 -16.53
CA ILE A 665 -6.45 -10.15 -17.02
C ILE A 665 -6.06 -8.95 -16.16
N LEU A 666 -4.90 -9.00 -15.52
CA LEU A 666 -4.32 -7.88 -14.77
C LEU A 666 -3.13 -7.29 -15.53
N LEU A 667 -3.15 -5.98 -15.78
CA LEU A 667 -2.07 -5.25 -16.43
C LEU A 667 -1.39 -4.32 -15.42
N GLY A 668 -0.11 -4.57 -15.14
CA GLY A 668 0.66 -3.89 -14.09
C GLY A 668 1.90 -3.14 -14.59
N LEU A 669 2.28 -2.07 -13.87
CA LEU A 669 3.53 -1.32 -14.07
C LEU A 669 4.55 -1.66 -12.96
N ALA A 670 5.58 -0.81 -12.80
CA ALA A 670 6.71 -0.98 -11.87
C ALA A 670 6.31 -1.46 -10.46
N SER A 671 5.20 -0.99 -9.90
CA SER A 671 4.74 -1.41 -8.56
C SER A 671 4.45 -2.91 -8.45
N PHE A 672 4.04 -3.57 -9.54
CA PHE A 672 3.82 -5.02 -9.56
C PHE A 672 5.11 -5.83 -9.70
N TRP A 673 6.19 -5.22 -10.18
CA TRP A 673 7.52 -5.85 -10.20
C TRP A 673 8.15 -5.95 -8.82
N GLU A 674 7.80 -5.03 -7.91
CA GLU A 674 8.54 -4.81 -6.64
C GLU A 674 7.70 -4.97 -5.36
N GLY A 675 6.37 -4.85 -5.42
CA GLY A 675 5.55 -4.70 -4.21
C GLY A 675 4.35 -5.65 -4.04
N VAL A 676 4.07 -6.53 -5.01
CA VAL A 676 2.82 -7.34 -5.02
C VAL A 676 3.12 -8.82 -5.24
N ASP A 677 2.41 -9.69 -4.52
CA ASP A 677 2.47 -11.15 -4.64
C ASP A 677 1.12 -11.73 -5.07
N PHE A 678 1.13 -12.78 -5.90
CA PHE A 678 -0.06 -13.42 -6.45
C PHE A 678 -0.22 -14.82 -5.87
N GLU A 679 -0.56 -14.91 -4.59
CA GLU A 679 -0.59 -16.21 -3.88
C GLU A 679 -1.95 -16.91 -3.88
N LYS A 680 -3.05 -16.22 -4.20
CA LYS A 680 -4.42 -16.76 -4.07
C LYS A 680 -4.82 -17.70 -5.20
N GLN A 681 -4.11 -17.63 -6.31
CA GLN A 681 -4.36 -18.35 -7.54
C GLN A 681 -3.59 -19.67 -7.48
N ASP A 682 -4.28 -20.77 -7.78
CA ASP A 682 -3.62 -22.07 -7.93
C ASP A 682 -2.90 -22.19 -9.28
N HIS A 683 -3.45 -21.58 -10.33
CA HIS A 683 -2.87 -21.53 -11.67
C HIS A 683 -2.76 -20.08 -12.16
N LEU A 684 -1.60 -19.69 -12.69
CA LEU A 684 -1.36 -18.32 -13.17
C LEU A 684 -0.46 -18.30 -14.41
N VAL A 685 -0.76 -17.42 -15.36
CA VAL A 685 0.15 -17.10 -16.47
C VAL A 685 0.70 -15.69 -16.32
N LEU A 686 2.02 -15.56 -16.20
CA LEU A 686 2.74 -14.30 -16.20
C LEU A 686 3.28 -14.00 -17.60
N MET A 687 2.87 -12.89 -18.20
CA MET A 687 3.38 -12.44 -19.49
C MET A 687 4.27 -11.21 -19.32
N ILE A 688 5.43 -11.22 -19.98
CA ILE A 688 6.40 -10.13 -19.96
C ILE A 688 6.61 -9.67 -21.40
N PRO A 689 5.96 -8.58 -21.83
CA PRO A 689 6.08 -8.08 -23.19
C PRO A 689 7.52 -7.68 -23.54
N ARG A 690 8.18 -6.93 -22.66
CA ARG A 690 9.53 -6.39 -22.91
C ARG A 690 10.45 -6.63 -21.73
N LEU A 691 11.72 -6.89 -22.03
CA LEU A 691 12.75 -7.02 -21.01
C LEU A 691 12.91 -5.70 -20.21
N PRO A 692 12.97 -5.75 -18.87
CA PRO A 692 12.95 -4.57 -17.99
C PRO A 692 14.31 -3.87 -17.89
N PHE A 693 14.87 -3.45 -19.03
CA PHE A 693 16.09 -2.67 -19.08
C PHE A 693 15.87 -1.23 -18.62
N ALA A 694 16.82 -0.68 -17.86
CA ALA A 694 16.88 0.74 -17.57
C ALA A 694 17.11 1.55 -18.85
N THR A 695 16.63 2.81 -18.87
CA THR A 695 16.85 3.72 -19.99
C THR A 695 18.27 4.30 -19.92
N PRO A 696 18.91 4.65 -21.05
CA PRO A 696 20.23 5.28 -21.02
C PRO A 696 20.28 6.62 -20.28
N GLU A 697 19.12 7.30 -20.18
CA GLU A 697 19.00 8.59 -19.49
C GLU A 697 18.91 8.47 -17.97
N ASP A 698 18.64 7.26 -17.46
CA ASP A 698 18.60 6.97 -16.05
C ASP A 698 19.93 7.30 -15.37
N VAL A 699 19.86 7.99 -14.23
CA VAL A 699 21.03 8.51 -13.52
C VAL A 699 21.97 7.39 -13.07
N LEU A 700 21.45 6.25 -12.63
CA LEU A 700 22.29 5.12 -12.26
C LEU A 700 23.03 4.64 -13.51
N THR A 701 22.33 4.44 -14.62
CA THR A 701 22.95 4.03 -15.89
C THR A 701 24.10 4.96 -16.30
N LYS A 702 23.94 6.28 -16.12
CA LYS A 702 25.01 7.27 -16.36
C LYS A 702 26.20 7.13 -15.40
N LYS A 703 25.96 6.88 -14.10
CA LYS A 703 27.04 6.61 -13.13
C LYS A 703 27.80 5.32 -13.46
N TYR A 704 27.08 4.25 -13.80
CA TYR A 704 27.68 2.99 -14.24
C TYR A 704 28.52 3.18 -15.50
N ALA A 705 28.10 4.06 -16.41
CA ALA A 705 28.86 4.41 -17.61
C ALA A 705 30.22 5.04 -17.36
N LYS A 706 30.40 5.72 -16.22
CA LYS A 706 31.73 6.22 -15.82
C LYS A 706 32.60 5.14 -15.17
N ARG A 707 32.00 4.16 -14.50
CA ARG A 707 32.71 3.17 -13.66
C ARG A 707 33.11 1.91 -14.42
N PHE A 708 32.30 1.46 -15.37
CA PHE A 708 32.47 0.19 -16.08
C PHE A 708 32.75 0.42 -17.56
N ASN A 709 33.63 -0.40 -18.13
CA ASN A 709 33.94 -0.37 -19.56
C ASN A 709 32.72 -0.73 -20.42
N ASN A 710 31.87 -1.65 -19.96
CA ASN A 710 30.66 -2.04 -20.68
C ASN A 710 29.42 -2.04 -19.75
N PRO A 711 28.83 -0.86 -19.49
CA PRO A 711 27.74 -0.68 -18.53
C PRO A 711 26.51 -1.52 -18.87
N PHE A 712 26.27 -1.73 -20.17
CA PHE A 712 25.15 -2.54 -20.62
C PHE A 712 25.30 -4.00 -20.17
N TYR A 713 26.47 -4.61 -20.39
CA TYR A 713 26.71 -6.02 -20.05
C TYR A 713 27.00 -6.22 -18.56
N ASP A 714 27.69 -5.27 -17.93
CA ASP A 714 28.17 -5.42 -16.56
C ASP A 714 27.13 -5.01 -15.51
N PHE A 715 26.16 -4.17 -15.89
CA PHE A 715 25.13 -3.68 -14.98
C PHE A 715 23.69 -3.85 -15.50
N ASN A 716 23.35 -3.33 -16.68
CA ASN A 716 21.95 -3.33 -17.15
C ASN A 716 21.40 -4.75 -17.38
N VAL A 717 22.21 -5.65 -17.95
CA VAL A 717 21.83 -7.06 -18.15
C VAL A 717 21.61 -7.78 -16.82
N PRO A 718 22.53 -7.73 -15.84
CA PRO A 718 22.29 -8.29 -14.51
C PRO A 718 21.08 -7.70 -13.78
N MET A 719 20.87 -6.37 -13.83
CA MET A 719 19.71 -5.73 -13.19
C MET A 719 18.39 -6.16 -13.82
N ALA A 720 18.32 -6.22 -15.15
CA ALA A 720 17.14 -6.73 -15.85
C ALA A 720 16.87 -8.20 -15.50
N THR A 721 17.92 -9.02 -15.38
CA THR A 721 17.80 -10.43 -14.97
C THR A 721 17.25 -10.55 -13.55
N LEU A 722 17.76 -9.74 -12.62
CA LEU A 722 17.28 -9.70 -11.24
C LEU A 722 15.80 -9.30 -11.16
N LYS A 723 15.37 -8.25 -11.90
CA LYS A 723 13.96 -7.86 -11.96
C LYS A 723 13.06 -8.98 -12.49
N LEU A 724 13.52 -9.73 -13.49
CA LEU A 724 12.81 -10.91 -13.99
C LEU A 724 12.72 -12.01 -12.91
N GLN A 725 13.81 -12.36 -12.24
CA GLN A 725 13.81 -13.35 -11.16
C GLN A 725 12.88 -12.96 -10.00
N GLN A 726 12.81 -11.67 -9.68
CA GLN A 726 11.85 -11.17 -8.69
C GLN A 726 10.41 -11.34 -9.16
N ALA A 727 10.09 -11.01 -10.42
CA ALA A 727 8.76 -11.23 -10.99
C ALA A 727 8.37 -12.72 -10.99
N LEU A 728 9.30 -13.62 -11.34
CA LEU A 728 9.10 -15.07 -11.29
C LEU A 728 8.74 -15.56 -9.88
N GLY A 729 9.45 -15.07 -8.86
CA GLY A 729 9.19 -15.45 -7.46
C GLY A 729 7.86 -14.95 -6.91
N ARG A 730 7.23 -13.94 -7.52
CA ARG A 730 5.93 -13.38 -7.09
C ARG A 730 4.73 -14.21 -7.52
N VAL A 731 4.91 -14.99 -8.58
CA VAL A 731 3.88 -15.85 -9.16
C VAL A 731 4.06 -17.32 -8.79
N ASN A 732 5.03 -17.64 -7.93
CA ASN A 732 5.27 -18.96 -7.39
C ASN A 732 5.65 -18.88 -5.90
N ARG A 733 4.63 -18.75 -5.04
CA ARG A 733 4.79 -18.57 -3.59
C ARG A 733 4.46 -19.84 -2.80
N ARG A 734 3.60 -20.70 -3.32
CA ARG A 734 3.15 -21.95 -2.68
C ARG A 734 3.59 -23.16 -3.49
N HIS A 735 3.86 -24.28 -2.83
CA HIS A 735 4.28 -25.51 -3.50
C HIS A 735 3.18 -26.11 -4.41
N ASN A 736 1.92 -25.81 -4.11
CA ASN A 736 0.76 -26.25 -4.90
C ASN A 736 0.26 -25.18 -5.89
N GLN A 737 1.02 -24.10 -6.08
CA GLN A 737 0.72 -23.09 -7.09
C GLN A 737 1.53 -23.40 -8.35
N TYR A 738 0.86 -23.48 -9.50
CA TYR A 738 1.49 -23.70 -10.80
C TYR A 738 1.50 -22.42 -11.61
N SER A 739 2.66 -22.07 -12.17
CA SER A 739 2.78 -20.84 -12.96
C SER A 739 3.54 -21.03 -14.28
N LYS A 740 3.02 -20.39 -15.33
CA LYS A 740 3.71 -20.27 -16.61
C LYS A 740 4.19 -18.85 -16.82
N VAL A 741 5.41 -18.69 -17.32
CA VAL A 741 5.96 -17.38 -17.59
C VAL A 741 6.31 -17.27 -19.06
N VAL A 742 5.67 -16.35 -19.77
CA VAL A 742 5.83 -16.14 -21.21
C VAL A 742 6.53 -14.81 -21.46
N ILE A 743 7.75 -14.87 -21.98
CA ILE A 743 8.54 -13.68 -22.35
C ILE A 743 8.43 -13.47 -23.86
N LEU A 744 7.72 -12.41 -24.26
CA LEU A 744 7.44 -12.10 -25.67
C LEU A 744 8.62 -11.44 -26.40
N ASP A 745 9.66 -11.03 -25.66
CA ASP A 745 10.80 -10.30 -26.18
C ASP A 745 11.84 -11.23 -26.83
N ASN A 746 11.84 -11.30 -28.16
CA ASN A 746 12.72 -12.19 -28.94
C ASN A 746 14.23 -11.94 -28.74
N ARG A 747 14.61 -10.79 -28.14
CA ARG A 747 16.01 -10.51 -27.84
C ARG A 747 16.59 -11.51 -26.84
N LEU A 748 15.76 -12.07 -25.97
CA LEU A 748 16.18 -13.10 -25.01
C LEU A 748 16.45 -14.46 -25.69
N ALA A 749 15.97 -14.69 -26.92
CA ALA A 749 16.31 -15.86 -27.72
C ALA A 749 17.62 -15.65 -28.51
N GLY A 750 17.78 -14.50 -29.17
CA GLY A 750 18.82 -14.31 -30.20
C GLY A 750 20.07 -13.51 -29.81
N LYS A 751 20.07 -12.67 -28.76
CA LYS A 751 21.21 -11.77 -28.48
C LYS A 751 22.33 -12.44 -27.69
N SER A 752 23.57 -11.98 -27.90
CA SER A 752 24.77 -12.47 -27.20
C SER A 752 24.65 -12.39 -25.67
N TYR A 753 24.16 -11.27 -25.14
CA TYR A 753 23.94 -11.10 -23.69
C TYR A 753 22.88 -12.06 -23.13
N ALA A 754 21.95 -12.53 -23.97
CA ALA A 754 20.83 -13.35 -23.53
C ALA A 754 21.27 -14.72 -23.04
N LYS A 755 22.42 -15.24 -23.50
CA LYS A 755 22.99 -16.51 -23.00
C LYS A 755 23.17 -16.47 -21.47
N ARG A 756 23.69 -15.36 -20.94
CA ARG A 756 23.90 -15.16 -19.50
C ARG A 756 22.57 -15.01 -18.76
N MET A 757 21.63 -14.24 -19.31
CA MET A 757 20.29 -14.10 -18.72
C MET A 757 19.58 -15.45 -18.63
N ARG A 758 19.56 -16.24 -19.72
CA ARG A 758 18.94 -17.58 -19.75
C ARG A 758 19.57 -18.53 -18.75
N LYS A 759 20.91 -18.54 -18.62
CA LYS A 759 21.61 -19.38 -17.63
C LYS A 759 21.16 -19.05 -16.20
N ASN A 760 21.01 -17.77 -15.86
CA ASN A 760 20.57 -17.35 -14.53
C ASN A 760 19.07 -17.62 -14.30
N LEU A 761 18.22 -17.42 -15.30
CA LEU A 761 16.78 -17.72 -15.20
C LEU A 761 16.53 -19.23 -15.07
N ALA A 762 17.33 -20.07 -15.74
CA ALA A 762 17.26 -21.52 -15.66
C ALA A 762 17.58 -22.09 -14.26
N GLN A 763 18.23 -21.31 -13.38
CA GLN A 763 18.43 -21.68 -11.97
C GLN A 763 17.15 -21.49 -11.13
N THR A 764 16.21 -20.66 -11.61
CA THR A 764 14.94 -20.37 -10.94
C THR A 764 13.85 -21.35 -11.39
N ALA A 765 13.72 -21.58 -12.69
CA ALA A 765 12.73 -22.50 -13.27
C ALA A 765 13.22 -23.04 -14.61
N PRO A 766 12.80 -24.25 -15.03
CA PRO A 766 13.07 -24.78 -16.36
C PRO A 766 12.67 -23.78 -17.46
N LEU A 767 13.49 -23.72 -18.51
CA LEU A 767 13.37 -22.69 -19.54
C LEU A 767 13.41 -23.32 -20.93
N LYS A 768 12.45 -22.94 -21.78
CA LYS A 768 12.33 -23.38 -23.18
C LYS A 768 12.19 -22.18 -24.12
N THR A 769 12.75 -22.31 -25.31
CA THR A 769 12.53 -21.36 -26.42
C THR A 769 11.53 -21.98 -27.38
N LEU A 770 10.47 -21.25 -27.71
CA LEU A 770 9.32 -21.74 -28.50
C LEU A 770 8.95 -20.74 -29.61
N GLU A 771 8.32 -21.23 -30.67
CA GLU A 771 7.60 -20.39 -31.62
C GLU A 771 6.20 -20.02 -31.10
N SER A 772 5.64 -18.92 -31.56
CA SER A 772 4.36 -18.38 -31.09
C SER A 772 3.21 -19.38 -31.19
N ARG A 773 3.22 -20.22 -32.23
CA ARG A 773 2.19 -21.25 -32.47
C ARG A 773 2.19 -22.39 -31.44
N GLU A 774 3.29 -22.60 -30.72
CA GLU A 774 3.44 -23.70 -29.76
C GLU A 774 3.04 -23.28 -28.33
N VAL A 775 2.91 -21.98 -28.07
CA VAL A 775 2.77 -21.43 -26.71
C VAL A 775 1.51 -21.95 -26.02
N VAL A 776 0.36 -21.86 -26.68
CA VAL A 776 -0.95 -22.25 -26.12
C VAL A 776 -1.00 -23.74 -25.76
N GLU A 777 -0.54 -24.60 -26.66
CA GLU A 777 -0.45 -26.05 -26.44
C GLU A 777 0.45 -26.38 -25.25
N LYS A 778 1.63 -25.76 -25.16
CA LYS A 778 2.59 -26.00 -24.07
C LYS A 778 2.19 -25.40 -22.72
N ILE A 779 1.33 -24.37 -22.71
CA ILE A 779 0.71 -23.87 -21.48
C ILE A 779 -0.28 -24.91 -20.95
N LEU A 780 -1.17 -25.40 -21.82
CA LEU A 780 -2.16 -26.42 -21.47
C LEU A 780 -1.51 -27.70 -20.93
N GLU A 781 -0.48 -28.23 -21.59
CA GLU A 781 0.21 -29.47 -21.19
C GLU A 781 0.75 -29.48 -19.74
N PHE A 782 0.98 -28.32 -19.14
CA PHE A 782 1.61 -28.21 -17.82
C PHE A 782 0.68 -27.69 -16.73
N LEU A 783 -0.36 -26.96 -17.11
CA LEU A 783 -1.37 -26.47 -16.17
C LEU A 783 -2.54 -27.45 -16.02
N MET A 784 -2.67 -28.44 -16.91
CA MET A 784 -3.46 -29.68 -16.68
C MET A 784 -2.74 -30.60 -15.70
#